data_AF-A0A0Q9QGQ1-F1
#
_entry.id   AF-A0A0Q9QGQ1-F1
#
_cell.length_a   1.000
_cell.length_b   1.000
_cell.length_c   1.000
_cell.angle_alpha   90.00
_cell.angle_beta   90.00
_cell.angle_gamma   90.00
#
_symmetry.space_group_name_H-M   'P 1'
#
loop_
_entity.id
_entity.type
_entity.pdbx_description
1 polymer ?
#
loop_
_entity_poly.entity_id
_entity_poly.type
_entity_poly.pdbx_seq_one_letter_code
_entity_poly.pdbx_strand_id
1 'polypeptide(L)'
;MALKKSDLYSSLWSSADELRGSMDAGQYKDYVLTLLFVKYVSDKAKADQYALIHVPDDGSFDYLVTLKGKSDVGEKVNVAIRKLAEANDLQGVINNADFDDPTKLGSGKDLQDKVSNLIGIFQDMDFTGSRAEGDDLLGDAYEYLMRHFATQSGKSKGQFYTPAEVSRVMAQLLQIPAGTPKATTVYDPTCGSGSLLIKVADAAPNGLTIYGQENDNATWALARMNMILHGNETHEIVQGNTLSDPKFRRNDTLATFDYLVANPPFSVKTWKNGVEKDYGRFDGYASPPDKNGDYAFLLHMVKSLKSTGRGVVVLPHGVLFRGNTEATIRRELINRGLVKAIVGLPANLFYGTGIPACLIVLDKRDAQARTGIFMIDASKGFEKDGPKNRLRPRDMHKIVDAFVNQKDIERYSRMVPLSEIRDPKNDCNLNIPRYIDSSEPEDIQDLHAHLQGGIPNRDLDALQSYWDAFPSLRAELFRPLREGYSELTLDKADIQTKVTESAEYQAFAQDTADTVDAWWADKRKLLADITSTTRPNELIHDVSEALLEAFRSRPLIDEYGVYEQLMSYWNASMHDDVALIVGEDWADAVKPRSARWWKAKNNKVKYEDAHIVFGTGAKAARWVMDLLPPVYVVARYFDDDRVELEQLIGQVDSASLALADYLEEHAVEGGLLWDAAGDDGKVTSALAAAHLKTLEGTAGDPEELAALGEVVALFKAESAAKAKVKVAASKLNQKALAQYGKLTLDEVQALVIDDKWAGTIRGRIGSEVSMLGRDLVARLHVLASRYESTLLELDHDVEKLGARVAAHLAAMGVKG
;
A
#
# COMPACT_ATOMS: atom_id res chain seq x y z
N MET A 1 -19.18 -15.66 -12.71
CA MET A 1 -19.15 -14.35 -12.02
C MET A 1 -17.72 -13.87 -12.09
N ALA A 2 -17.49 -12.59 -12.41
CA ALA A 2 -16.12 -12.07 -12.46
C ALA A 2 -15.45 -12.25 -11.09
N LEU A 3 -14.27 -12.86 -11.07
CA LEU A 3 -13.54 -13.12 -9.84
C LEU A 3 -12.93 -11.79 -9.37
N LYS A 4 -13.25 -11.32 -8.15
CA LYS A 4 -12.59 -10.12 -7.61
C LYS A 4 -11.25 -10.47 -7.02
N LYS A 5 -10.35 -9.47 -6.99
CA LYS A 5 -9.05 -9.57 -6.34
C LYS A 5 -9.17 -9.94 -4.86
N SER A 6 -10.10 -9.30 -4.15
CA SER A 6 -10.39 -9.59 -2.74
C SER A 6 -10.87 -11.03 -2.50
N ASP A 7 -11.69 -11.56 -3.40
CA ASP A 7 -12.27 -12.90 -3.29
C ASP A 7 -11.21 -13.97 -3.51
N LEU A 8 -10.38 -13.79 -4.53
CA LEU A 8 -9.24 -14.66 -4.80
C LEU A 8 -8.30 -14.70 -3.59
N TYR A 9 -7.99 -13.53 -3.02
CA TYR A 9 -7.10 -13.44 -1.85
C TYR A 9 -7.69 -14.14 -0.62
N SER A 10 -8.99 -13.98 -0.37
CA SER A 10 -9.69 -14.66 0.72
C SER A 10 -9.68 -16.19 0.56
N SER A 11 -9.92 -16.68 -0.66
CA SER A 11 -9.90 -18.13 -0.93
C SER A 11 -8.49 -18.71 -0.81
N LEU A 12 -7.47 -18.01 -1.31
CA LEU A 12 -6.07 -18.41 -1.15
C LEU A 12 -5.65 -18.43 0.33
N TRP A 13 -6.13 -17.46 1.13
CA TRP A 13 -5.90 -17.46 2.56
C TRP A 13 -6.59 -18.62 3.28
N SER A 14 -7.79 -18.98 2.85
CA SER A 14 -8.51 -20.15 3.38
C SER A 14 -7.74 -21.45 3.13
N SER A 15 -7.09 -21.60 1.96
CA SER A 15 -6.18 -22.74 1.68
C SER A 15 -4.98 -22.75 2.62
N ALA A 16 -4.39 -21.59 2.92
CA ALA A 16 -3.28 -21.49 3.87
C ALA A 16 -3.71 -21.86 5.29
N ASP A 17 -4.91 -21.45 5.73
CA ASP A 17 -5.45 -21.75 7.05
C ASP A 17 -5.77 -23.25 7.26
N GLU A 18 -6.03 -24.01 6.19
CA GLU A 18 -6.21 -25.46 6.25
C GLU A 18 -4.89 -26.20 6.51
N LEU A 19 -3.77 -25.68 5.98
CA LEU A 19 -2.43 -26.25 6.15
C LEU A 19 -1.70 -25.69 7.38
N ARG A 20 -2.14 -24.55 7.91
CA ARG A 20 -1.52 -23.91 9.07
C ARG A 20 -1.70 -24.76 10.34
N GLY A 21 -0.59 -25.07 10.99
CA GLY A 21 -0.52 -25.82 12.25
C GLY A 21 0.25 -27.13 12.15
N SER A 22 0.26 -27.78 10.97
CA SER A 22 1.08 -28.98 10.72
C SER A 22 2.38 -28.70 9.95
N MET A 23 2.51 -27.52 9.33
CA MET A 23 3.72 -27.09 8.62
C MET A 23 3.92 -25.57 8.66
N ASP A 24 5.15 -25.11 8.40
CA ASP A 24 5.50 -23.69 8.35
C ASP A 24 5.14 -23.02 7.01
N ALA A 25 5.18 -21.68 6.95
CA ALA A 25 4.87 -20.90 5.74
C ALA A 25 5.81 -21.14 4.57
N GLY A 26 7.04 -21.56 4.83
CA GLY A 26 7.97 -21.96 3.79
C GLY A 26 7.62 -23.28 3.14
N GLN A 27 6.83 -24.13 3.80
CA GLN A 27 6.44 -25.47 3.34
C GLN A 27 5.06 -25.50 2.71
N TYR A 28 4.02 -24.93 3.34
CA TYR A 28 2.67 -25.01 2.76
C TYR A 28 2.51 -24.19 1.47
N LYS A 29 3.39 -23.21 1.23
CA LYS A 29 3.41 -22.44 -0.02
C LYS A 29 3.49 -23.34 -1.25
N ASP A 30 4.29 -24.41 -1.19
CA ASP A 30 4.54 -25.27 -2.35
C ASP A 30 3.26 -26.02 -2.76
N TYR A 31 2.45 -26.43 -1.78
CA TYR A 31 1.16 -27.08 -2.00
C TYR A 31 0.12 -26.13 -2.60
N VAL A 32 -0.03 -24.95 -1.99
CA VAL A 32 -1.02 -23.93 -2.41
C VAL A 32 -0.71 -23.44 -3.83
N LEU A 33 0.56 -23.10 -4.11
CA LEU A 33 0.96 -22.58 -5.42
C LEU A 33 0.90 -23.66 -6.50
N THR A 34 1.20 -24.92 -6.18
CA THR A 34 1.05 -26.04 -7.12
C THR A 34 -0.42 -26.25 -7.51
N LEU A 35 -1.34 -26.31 -6.53
CA LEU A 35 -2.77 -26.51 -6.85
C LEU A 35 -3.34 -25.33 -7.64
N LEU A 36 -2.94 -24.10 -7.29
CA LEU A 36 -3.32 -22.90 -8.04
C LEU A 36 -2.85 -22.99 -9.50
N PHE A 37 -1.58 -23.40 -9.71
CA PHE A 37 -1.02 -23.60 -11.04
C PHE A 37 -1.79 -24.66 -11.84
N VAL A 38 -2.02 -25.84 -11.25
CA VAL A 38 -2.75 -26.95 -11.89
C VAL A 38 -4.18 -26.51 -12.25
N LYS A 39 -4.87 -25.80 -11.35
CA LYS A 39 -6.21 -25.26 -11.60
C LYS A 39 -6.21 -24.32 -12.81
N TYR A 40 -5.29 -23.36 -12.81
CA TYR A 40 -5.18 -22.38 -13.89
C TYR A 40 -4.91 -23.02 -15.25
N VAL A 41 -3.86 -23.84 -15.37
CA VAL A 41 -3.51 -24.43 -16.68
C VAL A 41 -4.62 -25.37 -17.17
N SER A 42 -5.33 -26.05 -16.25
CA SER A 42 -6.48 -26.88 -16.59
C SER A 42 -7.65 -26.07 -17.13
N ASP A 43 -7.97 -24.94 -16.51
CA ASP A 43 -9.03 -24.04 -16.99
C ASP A 43 -8.65 -23.37 -18.31
N LYS A 44 -7.40 -22.88 -18.42
CA LYS A 44 -6.87 -22.26 -19.64
C LYS A 44 -6.91 -23.24 -20.81
N ALA A 45 -6.52 -24.50 -20.61
CA ALA A 45 -6.60 -25.53 -21.65
C ALA A 45 -8.04 -25.85 -22.09
N LYS A 46 -9.03 -25.71 -21.19
CA LYS A 46 -10.45 -25.83 -21.57
C LYS A 46 -10.96 -24.63 -22.37
N ALA A 47 -10.53 -23.43 -21.99
CA ALA A 47 -10.96 -22.18 -22.60
C ALA A 47 -10.25 -21.89 -23.94
N ASP A 48 -9.00 -22.35 -24.09
CA ASP A 48 -8.15 -22.10 -25.24
C ASP A 48 -7.52 -23.38 -25.80
N GLN A 49 -8.02 -23.81 -26.96
CA GLN A 49 -7.48 -24.96 -27.70
C GLN A 49 -6.02 -24.77 -28.17
N TYR A 50 -5.49 -23.55 -28.13
CA TYR A 50 -4.11 -23.22 -28.49
C TYR A 50 -3.21 -22.98 -27.28
N ALA A 51 -3.66 -23.35 -26.07
CA ALA A 51 -2.83 -23.28 -24.87
C ALA A 51 -1.49 -24.01 -25.08
N LEU A 52 -0.39 -23.36 -24.72
CA LEU A 52 0.96 -23.92 -24.85
C LEU A 52 1.25 -25.04 -23.85
N ILE A 53 0.47 -25.11 -22.78
CA ILE A 53 0.55 -26.18 -21.76
C ILE A 53 -0.45 -27.28 -22.12
N HIS A 54 0.05 -28.47 -22.41
CA HIS A 54 -0.75 -29.65 -22.67
C HIS A 54 -1.21 -30.29 -21.36
N VAL A 55 -2.51 -30.32 -21.09
CA VAL A 55 -3.08 -30.91 -19.87
C VAL A 55 -3.69 -32.27 -20.18
N PRO A 56 -3.08 -33.39 -19.76
CA PRO A 56 -3.70 -34.72 -19.90
C PRO A 56 -5.00 -34.81 -19.11
N ASP A 57 -5.98 -35.59 -19.58
CA ASP A 57 -7.27 -35.77 -18.88
C ASP A 57 -7.08 -36.23 -17.43
N ASP A 58 -6.14 -37.16 -17.20
CA ASP A 58 -5.76 -37.71 -15.90
C ASP A 58 -4.67 -36.92 -15.16
N GLY A 59 -4.30 -35.75 -15.68
CA GLY A 59 -3.47 -34.71 -15.05
C GLY A 59 -4.21 -33.39 -14.83
N SER A 60 -5.50 -33.33 -15.19
CA SER A 60 -6.33 -32.13 -15.08
C SER A 60 -6.82 -31.87 -13.66
N PHE A 61 -7.17 -30.62 -13.37
CA PHE A 61 -7.80 -30.27 -12.09
C PHE A 61 -9.17 -30.95 -11.91
N ASP A 62 -9.94 -31.12 -12.99
CA ASP A 62 -11.22 -31.86 -12.94
C ASP A 62 -11.01 -33.29 -12.48
N TYR A 63 -9.93 -33.94 -12.95
CA TYR A 63 -9.55 -35.25 -12.45
C TYR A 63 -9.27 -35.22 -10.95
N LEU A 64 -8.52 -34.22 -10.45
CA LEU A 64 -8.27 -34.06 -9.01
C LEU A 64 -9.57 -33.95 -8.20
N VAL A 65 -10.57 -33.21 -8.71
CA VAL A 65 -11.89 -33.10 -8.08
C VAL A 65 -12.55 -34.48 -7.92
N THR A 66 -12.40 -35.37 -8.90
CA THR A 66 -12.92 -36.76 -8.80
C THR A 66 -12.23 -37.62 -7.73
N LEU A 67 -11.08 -37.18 -7.21
CA LEU A 67 -10.31 -37.91 -6.19
C LEU A 67 -10.76 -37.58 -4.76
N LYS A 68 -11.54 -36.51 -4.56
CA LYS A 68 -12.00 -36.09 -3.23
C LYS A 68 -12.71 -37.24 -2.51
N GLY A 69 -12.34 -37.46 -1.25
CA GLY A 69 -12.91 -38.51 -0.41
C GLY A 69 -12.42 -39.94 -0.72
N LYS A 70 -11.44 -40.13 -1.62
CA LYS A 70 -10.76 -41.44 -1.80
C LYS A 70 -9.68 -41.63 -0.73
N SER A 71 -9.46 -42.86 -0.28
CA SER A 71 -8.47 -43.15 0.77
C SER A 71 -7.02 -42.98 0.32
N ASP A 72 -6.79 -43.02 -1.00
CA ASP A 72 -5.50 -42.86 -1.68
C ASP A 72 -5.42 -41.53 -2.44
N VAL A 73 -6.12 -40.50 -1.97
CA VAL A 73 -6.20 -39.19 -2.63
C VAL A 73 -4.82 -38.53 -2.79
N GLY A 74 -3.97 -38.60 -1.77
CA GLY A 74 -2.63 -37.99 -1.78
C GLY A 74 -1.75 -38.54 -2.90
N GLU A 75 -1.56 -39.86 -2.93
CA GLU A 75 -0.79 -40.53 -3.97
C GLU A 75 -1.38 -40.30 -5.38
N LYS A 76 -2.70 -40.34 -5.55
CA LYS A 76 -3.31 -40.09 -6.87
C LYS A 76 -3.13 -38.65 -7.34
N VAL A 77 -3.16 -37.67 -6.43
CA VAL A 77 -2.83 -36.27 -6.75
C VAL A 77 -1.37 -36.16 -7.19
N ASN A 78 -0.43 -36.78 -6.46
CA ASN A 78 0.99 -36.81 -6.84
C ASN A 78 1.19 -37.40 -8.26
N VAL A 79 0.52 -38.50 -8.58
CA VAL A 79 0.59 -39.15 -9.90
C VAL A 79 0.02 -38.24 -11.00
N ALA A 80 -1.13 -37.61 -10.77
CA ALA A 80 -1.75 -36.70 -11.73
C ALA A 80 -0.85 -35.49 -12.04
N ILE A 81 -0.30 -34.85 -11.00
CA ILE A 81 0.61 -33.70 -11.15
C ILE A 81 1.90 -34.11 -11.87
N ARG A 82 2.42 -35.31 -11.61
CA ARG A 82 3.61 -35.83 -12.30
C ARG A 82 3.37 -36.03 -13.80
N LYS A 83 2.21 -36.54 -14.20
CA LYS A 83 1.83 -36.68 -15.62
C LYS A 83 1.73 -35.33 -16.31
N LEU A 84 1.11 -34.35 -15.66
CA LEU A 84 1.08 -32.97 -16.15
C LEU A 84 2.50 -32.40 -16.30
N ALA A 85 3.38 -32.68 -15.32
CA ALA A 85 4.75 -32.21 -15.33
C ALA A 85 5.60 -32.85 -16.45
N GLU A 86 5.46 -34.17 -16.66
CA GLU A 86 6.11 -34.93 -17.74
C GLU A 86 5.71 -34.41 -19.12
N ALA A 87 4.42 -34.10 -19.33
CA ALA A 87 3.91 -33.63 -20.61
C ALA A 87 4.44 -32.24 -21.03
N ASN A 88 4.98 -31.44 -20.10
CA ASN A 88 5.29 -30.02 -20.30
C ASN A 88 6.71 -29.60 -19.89
N ASP A 89 7.62 -30.55 -19.64
CA ASP A 89 8.97 -30.26 -19.13
C ASP A 89 8.95 -29.43 -17.81
N LEU A 90 8.01 -29.76 -16.92
CA LEU A 90 7.83 -29.13 -15.60
C LEU A 90 8.22 -30.07 -14.46
N GLN A 91 9.04 -31.09 -14.74
CA GLN A 91 9.63 -31.96 -13.73
C GLN A 91 10.56 -31.17 -12.82
N GLY A 92 10.41 -31.34 -11.51
CA GLY A 92 11.10 -30.54 -10.48
C GLY A 92 10.57 -29.11 -10.37
N VAL A 93 9.51 -28.75 -11.11
CA VAL A 93 8.85 -27.43 -11.04
C VAL A 93 7.54 -27.54 -10.25
N ILE A 94 6.60 -28.36 -10.73
CA ILE A 94 5.25 -28.45 -10.15
C ILE A 94 5.03 -29.70 -9.29
N ASN A 95 5.96 -30.66 -9.30
CA ASN A 95 5.84 -31.93 -8.56
C ASN A 95 6.78 -32.02 -7.35
N ASN A 96 7.15 -30.88 -6.75
CA ASN A 96 7.97 -30.82 -5.54
C ASN A 96 7.16 -31.04 -4.25
N ALA A 97 5.87 -30.69 -4.26
CA ALA A 97 4.97 -30.89 -3.13
C ALA A 97 4.48 -32.34 -3.09
N ASP A 98 4.62 -32.99 -1.93
CA ASP A 98 4.18 -34.37 -1.71
C ASP A 98 2.83 -34.39 -0.97
N PHE A 99 1.75 -34.66 -1.71
CA PHE A 99 0.38 -34.73 -1.19
C PHE A 99 0.07 -36.01 -0.42
N ASP A 100 1.01 -36.96 -0.32
CA ASP A 100 0.90 -38.17 0.49
C ASP A 100 1.82 -38.15 1.73
N ASP A 101 2.44 -37.00 2.06
CA ASP A 101 3.39 -36.87 3.18
C ASP A 101 2.67 -36.93 4.55
N PRO A 102 2.80 -38.03 5.32
CA PRO A 102 2.07 -38.18 6.56
C PRO A 102 2.59 -37.28 7.69
N THR A 103 3.82 -36.77 7.55
CA THR A 103 4.43 -35.88 8.55
C THR A 103 3.86 -34.47 8.46
N LYS A 104 3.42 -34.06 7.27
CA LYS A 104 2.88 -32.72 7.00
C LYS A 104 1.36 -32.69 6.92
N LEU A 105 0.76 -33.69 6.29
CA LEU A 105 -0.67 -33.73 6.01
C LEU A 105 -1.46 -34.65 6.96
N GLY A 106 -0.79 -35.32 7.90
CA GLY A 106 -1.41 -36.29 8.79
C GLY A 106 -1.61 -37.65 8.12
N SER A 107 -2.33 -38.57 8.74
CA SER A 107 -2.50 -39.94 8.20
C SER A 107 -3.95 -40.39 8.17
N GLY A 108 -4.24 -41.37 7.32
CA GLY A 108 -5.57 -41.94 7.16
C GLY A 108 -6.62 -40.88 6.83
N LYS A 109 -7.62 -40.73 7.70
CA LYS A 109 -8.74 -39.81 7.47
C LYS A 109 -8.33 -38.33 7.48
N ASP A 110 -7.32 -37.95 8.26
CA ASP A 110 -6.86 -36.57 8.35
C ASP A 110 -6.23 -36.10 7.03
N LEU A 111 -5.35 -36.92 6.45
CA LEU A 111 -4.78 -36.67 5.12
C LEU A 111 -5.86 -36.60 4.04
N GLN A 112 -6.76 -37.58 4.06
CA GLN A 112 -7.88 -37.62 3.13
C GLN A 112 -8.71 -36.33 3.17
N ASP A 113 -9.06 -35.86 4.37
CA ASP A 113 -9.88 -34.66 4.55
C ASP A 113 -9.13 -33.41 4.14
N LYS A 114 -7.88 -33.22 4.59
CA LYS A 114 -7.07 -32.05 4.24
C LYS A 114 -6.86 -31.92 2.74
N VAL A 115 -6.44 -32.98 2.05
CA VAL A 115 -6.23 -32.94 0.59
C VAL A 115 -7.56 -32.71 -0.14
N SER A 116 -8.65 -33.34 0.31
CA SER A 116 -9.97 -33.15 -0.31
C SER A 116 -10.51 -31.73 -0.09
N ASN A 117 -10.29 -31.15 1.09
CA ASN A 117 -10.67 -29.78 1.42
C ASN A 117 -9.88 -28.78 0.57
N LEU A 118 -8.56 -28.97 0.45
CA LEU A 118 -7.71 -28.15 -0.41
C LEU A 118 -8.22 -28.13 -1.85
N ILE A 119 -8.47 -29.31 -2.45
CA ILE A 119 -9.04 -29.39 -3.81
C ILE A 119 -10.39 -28.68 -3.86
N GLY A 120 -11.21 -28.81 -2.81
CA GLY A 120 -12.49 -28.11 -2.70
C GLY A 120 -12.38 -26.59 -2.72
N ILE A 121 -11.39 -26.01 -2.05
CA ILE A 121 -11.19 -24.54 -2.02
C ILE A 121 -10.87 -23.99 -3.41
N PHE A 122 -10.05 -24.70 -4.19
CA PHE A 122 -9.71 -24.29 -5.56
C PHE A 122 -10.77 -24.67 -6.59
N GLN A 123 -11.66 -25.63 -6.29
CA GLN A 123 -12.74 -26.03 -7.19
C GLN A 123 -13.73 -24.88 -7.47
N ASP A 124 -13.97 -24.02 -6.48
CA ASP A 124 -14.93 -22.92 -6.59
C ASP A 124 -14.35 -21.69 -7.32
N MET A 125 -13.06 -21.74 -7.71
CA MET A 125 -12.43 -20.71 -8.55
C MET A 125 -12.65 -21.02 -10.03
N ASP A 126 -12.93 -20.00 -10.84
CA ASP A 126 -13.11 -20.14 -12.28
C ASP A 126 -12.15 -19.20 -13.02
N PHE A 127 -11.21 -19.78 -13.78
CA PHE A 127 -10.23 -19.06 -14.60
C PHE A 127 -10.52 -19.17 -16.10
N THR A 128 -11.74 -19.53 -16.49
CA THR A 128 -12.14 -19.62 -17.92
C THR A 128 -12.55 -18.28 -18.55
N GLY A 129 -12.55 -17.19 -17.77
CA GLY A 129 -12.92 -15.83 -18.20
C GLY A 129 -11.96 -15.18 -19.22
N SER A 130 -12.31 -13.97 -19.70
CA SER A 130 -11.63 -13.33 -20.84
C SER A 130 -10.11 -13.18 -20.68
N ARG A 131 -9.39 -13.39 -21.80
CA ARG A 131 -7.92 -13.55 -21.88
C ARG A 131 -7.06 -12.46 -21.24
N ALA A 132 -7.57 -11.22 -21.09
CA ALA A 132 -6.76 -10.08 -20.62
C ALA A 132 -6.83 -9.88 -19.10
N GLU A 133 -7.99 -10.08 -18.48
CA GLU A 133 -8.16 -9.86 -17.04
C GLU A 133 -7.85 -11.12 -16.22
N GLY A 134 -8.09 -12.31 -16.77
CA GLY A 134 -7.87 -13.59 -16.06
C GLY A 134 -6.39 -13.89 -15.78
N ASP A 135 -5.51 -13.61 -16.76
CA ASP A 135 -4.06 -13.83 -16.64
C ASP A 135 -3.43 -12.78 -15.69
N ASP A 136 -3.82 -11.51 -15.80
CA ASP A 136 -3.33 -10.42 -14.92
C ASP A 136 -3.77 -10.59 -13.46
N LEU A 137 -5.05 -10.92 -13.22
CA LEU A 137 -5.60 -11.09 -11.87
C LEU A 137 -4.96 -12.25 -11.12
N LEU A 138 -4.76 -13.38 -11.80
CA LEU A 138 -4.16 -14.55 -11.20
C LEU A 138 -2.67 -14.36 -10.94
N GLY A 139 -1.95 -13.78 -11.91
CA GLY A 139 -0.56 -13.40 -11.72
C GLY A 139 -0.39 -12.49 -10.49
N ASP A 140 -1.23 -11.47 -10.36
CA ASP A 140 -1.27 -10.58 -9.19
C ASP A 140 -1.58 -11.31 -7.87
N ALA A 141 -2.37 -12.38 -7.90
CA ALA A 141 -2.65 -13.20 -6.72
C ALA A 141 -1.52 -14.14 -6.35
N TYR A 142 -0.83 -14.68 -7.35
CA TYR A 142 0.40 -15.42 -7.14
C TYR A 142 1.45 -14.51 -6.50
N GLU A 143 1.66 -13.31 -7.04
CA GLU A 143 2.56 -12.28 -6.51
C GLU A 143 2.19 -11.87 -5.07
N TYR A 144 0.90 -11.69 -4.79
CA TYR A 144 0.40 -11.39 -3.45
C TYR A 144 0.75 -12.50 -2.44
N LEU A 145 0.57 -13.76 -2.81
CA LEU A 145 0.95 -14.90 -1.99
C LEU A 145 2.46 -14.97 -1.78
N MET A 146 3.22 -14.78 -2.85
CA MET A 146 4.68 -14.73 -2.77
C MET A 146 5.16 -13.65 -1.80
N ARG A 147 4.58 -12.44 -1.85
CA ARG A 147 4.86 -11.36 -0.89
C ARG A 147 4.53 -11.77 0.54
N HIS A 148 3.39 -12.41 0.76
CA HIS A 148 2.99 -12.90 2.08
C HIS A 148 3.98 -13.94 2.63
N PHE A 149 4.41 -14.89 1.79
CA PHE A 149 5.40 -15.90 2.16
C PHE A 149 6.78 -15.30 2.42
N ALA A 150 7.20 -14.30 1.64
CA ALA A 150 8.42 -13.55 1.89
C ALA A 150 8.38 -12.84 3.25
N THR A 151 7.23 -12.28 3.61
CA THR A 151 7.02 -11.59 4.89
C THR A 151 7.04 -12.57 6.07
N GLN A 152 6.36 -13.71 5.97
CA GLN A 152 6.25 -14.69 7.05
C GLN A 152 7.51 -15.55 7.25
N SER A 153 8.26 -15.84 6.18
CA SER A 153 9.37 -16.77 6.25
C SER A 153 10.57 -16.23 7.05
N GLY A 154 10.70 -14.91 7.21
CA GLY A 154 11.76 -14.27 8.01
C GLY A 154 13.21 -14.59 7.58
N LYS A 155 13.40 -15.37 6.50
CA LYS A 155 14.71 -15.88 6.08
C LYS A 155 15.51 -14.77 5.38
N SER A 156 16.73 -14.58 5.86
CA SER A 156 17.64 -13.45 5.59
C SER A 156 18.28 -13.38 4.20
N LYS A 157 17.74 -14.06 3.19
CA LYS A 157 18.32 -14.01 1.84
C LYS A 157 17.43 -13.12 0.97
N GLY A 158 17.81 -11.85 0.80
CA GLY A 158 17.12 -10.86 -0.04
C GLY A 158 17.05 -11.17 -1.55
N GLN A 159 17.25 -12.43 -1.93
CA GLN A 159 17.23 -12.98 -3.29
C GLN A 159 15.82 -13.47 -3.70
N PHE A 160 14.92 -13.68 -2.74
CA PHE A 160 13.66 -14.38 -3.02
C PHE A 160 12.62 -13.49 -3.71
N TYR A 161 12.59 -12.19 -3.42
CA TYR A 161 11.52 -11.31 -3.88
C TYR A 161 11.94 -9.84 -3.87
N THR A 162 11.80 -9.17 -5.01
CA THR A 162 11.95 -7.72 -5.13
C THR A 162 10.57 -7.07 -4.94
N PRO A 163 10.40 -6.10 -4.00
CA PRO A 163 9.12 -5.42 -3.81
C PRO A 163 8.55 -4.91 -5.14
N ALA A 164 7.28 -5.17 -5.40
CA ALA A 164 6.63 -4.88 -6.68
C ALA A 164 6.76 -3.40 -7.08
N GLU A 165 6.71 -2.50 -6.11
CA GLU A 165 6.88 -1.06 -6.31
C GLU A 165 8.27 -0.71 -6.85
N VAL A 166 9.31 -1.33 -6.29
CA VAL A 166 10.69 -1.15 -6.79
C VAL A 166 10.82 -1.75 -8.18
N SER A 167 10.24 -2.92 -8.44
CA SER A 167 10.26 -3.56 -9.76
C SER A 167 9.60 -2.69 -10.84
N ARG A 168 8.47 -2.03 -10.53
CA ARG A 168 7.81 -1.08 -11.43
C ARG A 168 8.68 0.14 -11.73
N VAL A 169 9.30 0.72 -10.70
CA VAL A 169 10.26 1.82 -10.89
C VAL A 169 11.41 1.38 -11.80
N MET A 170 12.03 0.23 -11.54
CA MET A 170 13.12 -0.29 -12.38
C MET A 170 12.71 -0.48 -13.84
N ALA A 171 11.52 -1.03 -14.10
CA ALA A 171 10.98 -1.20 -15.45
C ALA A 171 10.82 0.14 -16.18
N GLN A 172 10.27 1.15 -15.51
CA GLN A 172 10.10 2.50 -16.07
C GLN A 172 11.45 3.19 -16.32
N LEU A 173 12.44 3.01 -15.43
CA LEU A 173 13.79 3.56 -15.58
C LEU A 173 14.56 3.00 -16.80
N LEU A 174 14.16 1.84 -17.35
CA LEU A 174 14.74 1.33 -18.60
C LEU A 174 14.33 2.17 -19.82
N GLN A 175 13.21 2.91 -19.73
CA GLN A 175 12.61 3.69 -20.82
C GLN A 175 12.48 2.85 -22.10
N ILE A 176 11.77 1.72 -22.00
CA ILE A 176 11.53 0.80 -23.11
C ILE A 176 10.59 1.49 -24.11
N PRO A 177 10.99 1.70 -25.38
CA PRO A 177 10.13 2.34 -26.37
C PRO A 177 8.85 1.53 -26.63
N ALA A 178 7.71 2.19 -26.80
CA ALA A 178 6.43 1.52 -27.07
C ALA A 178 6.45 0.62 -28.33
N GLY A 179 7.22 1.00 -29.35
CA GLY A 179 7.41 0.23 -30.59
C GLY A 179 8.42 -0.92 -30.49
N THR A 180 8.86 -1.30 -29.29
CA THR A 180 9.84 -2.39 -29.10
C THR A 180 9.23 -3.72 -29.56
N PRO A 181 9.92 -4.48 -30.45
CA PRO A 181 9.42 -5.77 -30.91
C PRO A 181 9.62 -6.85 -29.82
N LYS A 182 8.72 -7.84 -29.78
CA LYS A 182 8.76 -8.97 -28.82
C LYS A 182 10.08 -9.75 -28.82
N ALA A 183 10.80 -9.76 -29.95
CA ALA A 183 12.11 -10.39 -30.08
C ALA A 183 13.24 -9.68 -29.29
N THR A 184 12.97 -8.48 -28.75
CA THR A 184 13.91 -7.74 -27.91
C THR A 184 14.11 -8.47 -26.59
N THR A 185 15.36 -8.59 -26.14
CA THR A 185 15.69 -9.50 -25.04
C THR A 185 15.89 -8.77 -23.70
N VAL A 186 15.35 -9.34 -22.63
CA VAL A 186 15.61 -8.93 -21.24
C VAL A 186 16.25 -10.08 -20.48
N TYR A 187 17.26 -9.77 -19.66
CA TYR A 187 17.96 -10.76 -18.84
C TYR A 187 18.01 -10.36 -17.37
N ASP A 188 17.78 -11.33 -16.47
CA ASP A 188 18.11 -11.23 -15.06
C ASP A 188 18.99 -12.41 -14.61
N PRO A 189 20.27 -12.17 -14.27
CA PRO A 189 21.19 -13.21 -13.83
C PRO A 189 20.92 -13.73 -12.42
N THR A 190 19.97 -13.16 -11.68
CA THR A 190 19.63 -13.55 -10.30
C THR A 190 18.13 -13.37 -10.14
N CYS A 191 17.36 -14.03 -11.01
CA CYS A 191 15.97 -13.65 -11.26
C CYS A 191 15.02 -13.91 -10.09
N GLY A 192 15.44 -14.67 -9.07
CA GLY A 192 14.59 -15.02 -7.95
C GLY A 192 13.30 -15.65 -8.45
N SER A 193 12.16 -15.13 -8.01
CA SER A 193 10.82 -15.53 -8.44
C SER A 193 10.41 -15.12 -9.85
N GLY A 194 11.27 -14.44 -10.61
CA GLY A 194 10.95 -13.90 -11.93
C GLY A 194 10.05 -12.65 -11.92
N SER A 195 9.57 -12.21 -10.75
CA SER A 195 8.63 -11.08 -10.62
C SER A 195 9.15 -9.78 -11.24
N LEU A 196 10.45 -9.51 -11.09
CA LEU A 196 11.09 -8.32 -11.69
C LEU A 196 11.09 -8.39 -13.22
N LEU A 197 11.40 -9.55 -13.80
CA LEU A 197 11.39 -9.78 -15.25
C LEU A 197 9.98 -9.60 -15.83
N ILE A 198 8.96 -10.12 -15.15
CA ILE A 198 7.55 -9.97 -15.54
C ILE A 198 7.18 -8.48 -15.59
N LYS A 199 7.47 -7.70 -14.54
CA LYS A 199 7.16 -6.26 -14.55
C LYS A 199 7.89 -5.47 -15.63
N VAL A 200 9.06 -5.92 -16.06
CA VAL A 200 9.78 -5.33 -17.20
C VAL A 200 9.14 -5.71 -18.54
N ALA A 201 8.70 -6.96 -18.68
CA ALA A 201 7.98 -7.40 -19.88
C ALA A 201 6.62 -6.70 -20.00
N ASP A 202 5.87 -6.53 -18.90
CA ASP A 202 4.58 -5.82 -18.84
C ASP A 202 4.72 -4.35 -19.24
N ALA A 203 5.87 -3.72 -18.93
CA ALA A 203 6.15 -2.34 -19.33
C ALA A 203 6.41 -2.18 -20.84
N ALA A 204 6.59 -3.28 -21.58
CA ALA A 204 6.69 -3.29 -23.03
C ALA A 204 5.34 -3.72 -23.64
N PRO A 205 4.65 -2.88 -24.44
CA PRO A 205 3.32 -3.21 -24.97
C PRO A 205 3.22 -4.52 -25.76
N ASN A 206 4.32 -4.96 -26.39
CA ASN A 206 4.40 -6.20 -27.16
C ASN A 206 5.03 -7.38 -26.38
N GLY A 207 5.35 -7.17 -25.09
CA GLY A 207 6.18 -8.06 -24.29
C GLY A 207 7.65 -8.07 -24.73
N LEU A 208 8.45 -8.92 -24.08
CA LEU A 208 9.88 -9.12 -24.37
C LEU A 208 10.22 -10.62 -24.38
N THR A 209 11.35 -10.98 -24.98
CA THR A 209 11.91 -12.32 -24.84
C THR A 209 12.71 -12.40 -23.54
N ILE A 210 12.21 -13.20 -22.60
CA ILE A 210 12.68 -13.25 -21.22
C ILE A 210 13.75 -14.33 -21.03
N TYR A 211 14.89 -13.92 -20.47
CA TYR A 211 15.97 -14.80 -20.04
C TYR A 211 16.25 -14.60 -18.56
N GLY A 212 16.52 -15.66 -17.83
CA GLY A 212 16.83 -15.55 -16.41
C GLY A 212 17.57 -16.75 -15.86
N GLN A 213 18.36 -16.51 -14.82
CA GLN A 213 19.10 -17.56 -14.12
C GLN A 213 18.85 -17.45 -12.62
N GLU A 214 18.58 -18.58 -11.98
CA GLU A 214 18.38 -18.68 -10.53
C GLU A 214 19.18 -19.84 -9.96
N ASN A 215 19.84 -19.60 -8.82
CA ASN A 215 20.70 -20.59 -8.17
C ASN A 215 19.89 -21.58 -7.32
N ASP A 216 18.90 -21.12 -6.58
CA ASP A 216 18.08 -21.95 -5.70
C ASP A 216 17.00 -22.70 -6.48
N ASN A 217 16.99 -24.04 -6.37
CA ASN A 217 16.09 -24.88 -7.16
C ASN A 217 14.60 -24.62 -6.89
N ALA A 218 14.23 -24.42 -5.62
CA ALA A 218 12.84 -24.14 -5.26
C ALA A 218 12.40 -22.78 -5.82
N THR A 219 13.28 -21.79 -5.78
CA THR A 219 13.01 -20.44 -6.31
C THR A 219 12.96 -20.44 -7.85
N TRP A 220 13.82 -21.20 -8.52
CA TRP A 220 13.77 -21.43 -9.96
C TRP A 220 12.42 -22.04 -10.39
N ALA A 221 11.93 -23.04 -9.66
CA ALA A 221 10.62 -23.64 -9.91
C ALA A 221 9.49 -22.61 -9.78
N LEU A 222 9.53 -21.76 -8.74
CA LEU A 222 8.59 -20.65 -8.57
C LEU A 222 8.63 -19.69 -9.76
N ALA A 223 9.81 -19.32 -10.24
CA ALA A 223 9.95 -18.43 -11.39
C ALA A 223 9.32 -19.00 -12.66
N ARG A 224 9.53 -20.29 -12.95
CA ARG A 224 8.92 -20.95 -14.11
C ARG A 224 7.40 -21.00 -14.03
N MET A 225 6.84 -21.33 -12.87
CA MET A 225 5.39 -21.26 -12.65
C MET A 225 4.87 -19.83 -12.83
N ASN A 226 5.56 -18.85 -12.24
CA ASN A 226 5.16 -17.45 -12.27
C ASN A 226 5.11 -16.88 -13.69
N MET A 227 6.11 -17.23 -14.52
CA MET A 227 6.13 -16.85 -15.93
C MET A 227 4.92 -17.37 -16.70
N ILE A 228 4.56 -18.65 -16.50
CA ILE A 228 3.41 -19.26 -17.19
C ILE A 228 2.08 -18.62 -16.74
N LEU A 229 1.96 -18.33 -15.44
CA LEU A 229 0.76 -17.68 -14.87
C LEU A 229 0.55 -16.25 -15.39
N HIS A 230 1.61 -15.59 -15.83
CA HIS A 230 1.58 -14.25 -16.43
C HIS A 230 1.69 -14.29 -17.97
N GLY A 231 1.34 -15.40 -18.63
CA GLY A 231 1.33 -15.49 -20.10
C GLY A 231 2.69 -15.35 -20.78
N ASN A 232 3.78 -15.62 -20.04
CA ASN A 232 5.15 -15.60 -20.54
C ASN A 232 5.68 -17.03 -20.71
N GLU A 233 4.94 -17.92 -21.38
CA GLU A 233 5.27 -19.34 -21.50
C GLU A 233 6.55 -19.60 -22.33
N THR A 234 6.97 -18.65 -23.17
CA THR A 234 8.18 -18.76 -24.02
C THR A 234 9.47 -18.30 -23.34
N HIS A 235 9.49 -18.20 -22.01
CA HIS A 235 10.66 -17.78 -21.22
C HIS A 235 11.79 -18.80 -21.28
N GLU A 236 13.03 -18.35 -21.06
CA GLU A 236 14.18 -19.22 -20.82
C GLU A 236 14.75 -18.94 -19.41
N ILE A 237 14.20 -19.64 -18.41
CA ILE A 237 14.63 -19.55 -17.00
C ILE A 237 15.36 -20.83 -16.61
N VAL A 238 16.64 -20.71 -16.26
CA VAL A 238 17.54 -21.85 -16.05
C VAL A 238 18.12 -21.89 -14.64
N GLN A 239 18.31 -23.09 -14.11
CA GLN A 239 18.86 -23.31 -12.77
C GLN A 239 20.40 -23.34 -12.81
N GLY A 240 21.05 -22.62 -11.90
CA GLY A 240 22.49 -22.67 -11.66
C GLY A 240 23.09 -21.38 -11.10
N ASN A 241 24.30 -21.45 -10.57
CA ASN A 241 25.00 -20.29 -10.03
C ASN A 241 25.57 -19.40 -11.15
N THR A 242 25.14 -18.14 -11.22
CA THR A 242 25.55 -17.16 -12.25
C THR A 242 27.04 -16.86 -12.31
N LEU A 243 27.74 -16.91 -11.17
CA LEU A 243 29.16 -16.57 -11.14
C LEU A 243 30.02 -17.77 -11.55
N SER A 244 29.81 -18.93 -10.93
CA SER A 244 30.60 -20.14 -11.22
C SER A 244 30.17 -20.87 -12.49
N ASP A 245 28.87 -20.88 -12.81
CA ASP A 245 28.29 -21.61 -13.94
C ASP A 245 27.25 -20.75 -14.70
N PRO A 246 27.67 -19.63 -15.32
CA PRO A 246 26.75 -18.74 -16.04
C PRO A 246 26.09 -19.50 -17.19
N LYS A 247 24.78 -19.68 -17.26
CA LYS A 247 24.18 -20.55 -18.29
C LYS A 247 24.11 -19.91 -19.68
N PHE A 248 23.99 -18.59 -19.75
CA PHE A 248 23.89 -17.85 -21.01
C PHE A 248 25.26 -17.41 -21.52
N ARG A 249 25.84 -18.20 -22.42
CA ARG A 249 27.19 -17.99 -22.98
C ARG A 249 27.18 -18.00 -24.50
N ARG A 250 28.17 -17.34 -25.09
CA ARG A 250 28.60 -17.53 -26.46
C ARG A 250 30.08 -17.90 -26.45
N ASN A 251 30.38 -19.20 -26.59
CA ASN A 251 31.71 -19.77 -26.38
C ASN A 251 32.26 -19.39 -24.99
N ASP A 252 33.44 -18.78 -24.94
CA ASP A 252 34.14 -18.37 -23.73
C ASP A 252 33.74 -16.99 -23.19
N THR A 253 32.66 -16.43 -23.71
CA THR A 253 32.14 -15.11 -23.32
C THR A 253 30.67 -15.20 -22.92
N LEU A 254 30.21 -14.23 -22.11
CA LEU A 254 28.79 -14.14 -21.75
C LEU A 254 27.94 -13.72 -22.95
N ALA A 255 26.72 -14.25 -23.05
CA ALA A 255 25.73 -13.77 -24.00
C ALA A 255 25.31 -12.32 -23.66
N THR A 256 24.81 -11.59 -24.66
CA THR A 256 24.46 -10.16 -24.50
C THR A 256 22.99 -9.88 -24.82
N PHE A 257 22.37 -9.02 -24.02
CA PHE A 257 20.93 -8.71 -24.06
C PHE A 257 20.67 -7.21 -24.25
N ASP A 258 19.47 -6.84 -24.72
CA ASP A 258 19.07 -5.44 -24.94
C ASP A 258 18.80 -4.73 -23.60
N TYR A 259 18.10 -5.42 -22.70
CA TYR A 259 17.79 -4.95 -21.36
C TYR A 259 18.33 -5.90 -20.30
N LEU A 260 18.69 -5.33 -19.16
CA LEU A 260 19.08 -6.10 -17.98
C LEU A 260 18.43 -5.54 -16.73
N VAL A 261 17.88 -6.42 -15.90
CA VAL A 261 17.44 -6.07 -14.55
C VAL A 261 17.97 -7.08 -13.56
N ALA A 262 18.25 -6.66 -12.33
CA ALA A 262 18.63 -7.60 -11.29
C ALA A 262 18.46 -7.02 -9.88
N ASN A 263 18.14 -7.90 -8.94
CA ASN A 263 18.32 -7.70 -7.51
C ASN A 263 19.23 -8.83 -6.97
N PRO A 264 20.55 -8.75 -7.20
CA PRO A 264 21.47 -9.80 -6.78
C PRO A 264 21.54 -9.89 -5.26
N PRO A 265 21.96 -11.04 -4.69
CA PRO A 265 22.24 -11.11 -3.27
C PRO A 265 23.30 -10.09 -2.82
N PHE A 266 22.98 -9.37 -1.76
CA PHE A 266 23.89 -8.35 -1.22
C PHE A 266 25.08 -8.98 -0.50
N SER A 267 26.26 -8.50 -0.83
CA SER A 267 27.54 -8.71 -0.16
C SER A 267 27.86 -10.19 0.10
N VAL A 268 27.64 -11.03 -0.91
CA VAL A 268 27.97 -12.47 -0.86
C VAL A 268 29.46 -12.63 -0.61
N LYS A 269 29.83 -13.20 0.55
CA LYS A 269 31.23 -13.41 0.96
C LYS A 269 31.90 -14.61 0.28
N THR A 270 31.10 -15.52 -0.28
CA THR A 270 31.52 -16.79 -0.87
C THR A 270 31.29 -16.83 -2.38
N TRP A 271 31.24 -15.66 -3.03
CA TRP A 271 30.88 -15.54 -4.45
C TRP A 271 31.87 -16.23 -5.39
N LYS A 272 33.12 -16.42 -4.93
CA LYS A 272 34.20 -17.06 -5.69
C LYS A 272 34.15 -18.59 -5.64
N ASN A 273 33.28 -19.18 -4.82
CA ASN A 273 33.17 -20.64 -4.73
C ASN A 273 32.79 -21.23 -6.09
N GLY A 274 33.61 -22.13 -6.62
CA GLY A 274 33.40 -22.77 -7.92
C GLY A 274 33.68 -21.88 -9.13
N VAL A 275 34.17 -20.64 -8.95
CA VAL A 275 34.53 -19.77 -10.08
C VAL A 275 35.89 -20.19 -10.63
N GLU A 276 35.87 -20.93 -11.73
CA GLU A 276 37.10 -21.35 -12.45
C GLU A 276 37.46 -20.43 -13.62
N LYS A 277 36.46 -19.73 -14.18
CA LYS A 277 36.61 -18.88 -15.36
C LYS A 277 35.78 -17.61 -15.24
N ASP A 278 36.36 -16.49 -15.68
CA ASP A 278 35.71 -15.18 -15.57
C ASP A 278 34.79 -14.85 -16.76
N TYR A 279 34.86 -15.60 -17.87
CA TYR A 279 34.07 -15.38 -19.10
C TYR A 279 34.15 -13.94 -19.65
N GLY A 280 35.30 -13.30 -19.45
CA GLY A 280 35.57 -11.92 -19.87
C GLY A 280 34.80 -10.85 -19.09
N ARG A 281 34.18 -11.19 -17.96
CA ARG A 281 33.34 -10.25 -17.20
C ARG A 281 34.15 -9.18 -16.44
N PHE A 282 35.43 -9.42 -16.20
CA PHE A 282 36.34 -8.48 -15.52
C PHE A 282 37.29 -7.74 -16.48
N ASP A 283 37.11 -7.87 -17.79
CA ASP A 283 38.02 -7.30 -18.79
C ASP A 283 38.16 -5.77 -18.66
N GLY A 284 39.38 -5.33 -18.32
CA GLY A 284 39.72 -3.93 -18.10
C GLY A 284 39.19 -3.33 -16.79
N TYR A 285 38.84 -4.16 -15.82
CA TYR A 285 38.53 -3.77 -14.44
C TYR A 285 39.50 -4.46 -13.46
N ALA A 286 39.62 -3.93 -12.25
CA ALA A 286 40.24 -4.67 -11.16
C ALA A 286 39.34 -5.85 -10.73
N SER A 287 39.93 -6.91 -10.20
CA SER A 287 39.16 -8.03 -9.66
C SER A 287 38.32 -7.58 -8.44
N PRO A 288 37.03 -7.96 -8.36
CA PRO A 288 36.22 -7.70 -7.18
C PRO A 288 36.82 -8.31 -5.91
N PRO A 289 36.58 -7.73 -4.71
CA PRO A 289 37.08 -8.29 -3.46
C PRO A 289 36.54 -9.70 -3.16
N ASP A 290 37.38 -10.63 -2.73
CA ASP A 290 36.97 -12.01 -2.43
C ASP A 290 35.82 -12.11 -1.41
N LYS A 291 35.77 -11.19 -0.44
CA LYS A 291 34.75 -11.17 0.62
C LYS A 291 33.51 -10.33 0.26
N ASN A 292 33.39 -9.86 -0.98
CA ASN A 292 32.25 -9.06 -1.40
C ASN A 292 31.94 -9.21 -2.91
N GLY A 293 30.85 -9.91 -3.21
CA GLY A 293 30.43 -10.20 -4.59
C GLY A 293 29.66 -9.09 -5.31
N ASP A 294 29.38 -7.94 -4.69
CA ASP A 294 28.51 -6.91 -5.29
C ASP A 294 28.99 -6.47 -6.68
N TYR A 295 30.28 -6.13 -6.81
CA TYR A 295 30.89 -5.78 -8.09
C TYR A 295 31.07 -6.99 -9.03
N ALA A 296 31.13 -8.21 -8.53
CA ALA A 296 31.21 -9.40 -9.38
C ALA A 296 29.90 -9.60 -10.17
N PHE A 297 28.76 -9.41 -9.52
CA PHE A 297 27.45 -9.39 -10.18
C PHE A 297 27.29 -8.17 -11.09
N LEU A 298 27.65 -6.96 -10.63
CA LEU A 298 27.56 -5.75 -11.46
C LEU A 298 28.38 -5.87 -12.75
N LEU A 299 29.61 -6.39 -12.68
CA LEU A 299 30.45 -6.56 -13.85
C LEU A 299 29.99 -7.71 -14.76
N HIS A 300 29.40 -8.78 -14.21
CA HIS A 300 28.67 -9.78 -15.01
C HIS A 300 27.58 -9.10 -15.85
N MET A 301 26.74 -8.28 -15.21
CA MET A 301 25.66 -7.55 -15.89
C MET A 301 26.18 -6.59 -16.95
N VAL A 302 27.20 -5.79 -16.62
CA VAL A 302 27.85 -4.89 -17.57
C VAL A 302 28.37 -5.67 -18.77
N LYS A 303 28.97 -6.86 -18.58
CA LYS A 303 29.44 -7.69 -19.71
C LYS A 303 28.27 -8.27 -20.53
N SER A 304 27.17 -8.65 -19.89
CA SER A 304 25.97 -9.22 -20.53
C SER A 304 25.05 -8.18 -21.20
N LEU A 305 25.40 -6.89 -21.20
CA LEU A 305 24.66 -5.86 -21.95
C LEU A 305 25.23 -5.65 -23.36
N LYS A 306 24.36 -5.59 -24.38
CA LYS A 306 24.73 -5.14 -25.74
C LYS A 306 25.26 -3.69 -25.70
N SER A 307 26.02 -3.29 -26.73
CA SER A 307 26.58 -1.92 -26.83
C SER A 307 25.53 -0.80 -26.82
N THR A 308 24.29 -1.10 -27.21
CA THR A 308 23.14 -0.19 -27.21
C THR A 308 22.16 -0.44 -26.06
N GLY A 309 22.51 -1.37 -25.17
CA GLY A 309 21.63 -1.87 -24.12
C GLY A 309 21.63 -1.01 -22.85
N ARG A 310 20.58 -1.19 -22.06
CA ARG A 310 20.35 -0.50 -20.78
C ARG A 310 20.07 -1.50 -19.69
N GLY A 311 20.43 -1.17 -18.45
CA GLY A 311 20.04 -1.99 -17.33
C GLY A 311 19.80 -1.21 -16.05
N VAL A 312 19.05 -1.81 -15.14
CA VAL A 312 18.82 -1.25 -13.80
C VAL A 312 19.08 -2.34 -12.78
N VAL A 313 19.95 -2.06 -11.82
CA VAL A 313 20.34 -3.04 -10.79
C VAL A 313 20.15 -2.45 -9.41
N VAL A 314 19.58 -3.26 -8.51
CA VAL A 314 19.52 -2.96 -7.07
C VAL A 314 20.83 -3.36 -6.41
N LEU A 315 21.49 -2.45 -5.70
CA LEU A 315 22.70 -2.75 -4.93
C LEU A 315 22.70 -2.03 -3.57
N PRO A 316 23.41 -2.53 -2.55
CA PRO A 316 23.57 -1.80 -1.30
C PRO A 316 24.42 -0.54 -1.51
N HIS A 317 24.17 0.52 -0.73
CA HIS A 317 24.91 1.79 -0.87
C HIS A 317 26.44 1.66 -0.81
N GLY A 318 26.97 0.59 -0.19
CA GLY A 318 28.40 0.35 -0.11
C GLY A 318 29.12 0.40 -1.48
N VAL A 319 28.47 -0.03 -2.57
CA VAL A 319 29.08 0.02 -3.91
C VAL A 319 29.39 1.45 -4.35
N LEU A 320 28.66 2.44 -3.83
CA LEU A 320 28.81 3.85 -4.17
C LEU A 320 30.08 4.47 -3.57
N PHE A 321 30.57 3.98 -2.43
CA PHE A 321 31.60 4.69 -1.67
C PHE A 321 32.73 3.84 -1.07
N ARG A 322 32.62 2.50 -1.06
CA ARG A 322 33.69 1.64 -0.54
C ARG A 322 35.01 1.86 -1.32
N GLY A 323 36.12 1.79 -0.60
CA GLY A 323 37.48 2.07 -1.09
C GLY A 323 38.15 0.88 -1.80
N ASN A 324 39.49 0.89 -1.86
CA ASN A 324 40.32 -0.19 -2.39
C ASN A 324 39.96 -0.56 -3.85
N THR A 325 39.94 -1.86 -4.18
CA THR A 325 39.66 -2.34 -5.54
C THR A 325 38.27 -1.92 -6.04
N GLU A 326 37.27 -1.80 -5.16
CA GLU A 326 35.94 -1.30 -5.52
C GLU A 326 35.98 0.15 -6.00
N ALA A 327 36.82 1.01 -5.40
CA ALA A 327 37.00 2.38 -5.88
C ALA A 327 37.64 2.42 -7.28
N THR A 328 38.59 1.53 -7.56
CA THR A 328 39.18 1.39 -8.90
C THR A 328 38.14 0.94 -9.92
N ILE A 329 37.33 -0.07 -9.61
CA ILE A 329 36.25 -0.54 -10.51
C ILE A 329 35.23 0.59 -10.75
N ARG A 330 34.81 1.30 -9.69
CA ARG A 330 33.87 2.42 -9.79
C ARG A 330 34.40 3.54 -10.68
N ARG A 331 35.67 3.93 -10.51
CA ARG A 331 36.33 4.94 -11.36
C ARG A 331 36.32 4.52 -12.83
N GLU A 332 36.56 3.25 -13.13
CA GLU A 332 36.50 2.74 -14.50
C GLU A 332 35.07 2.73 -15.08
N LEU A 333 34.05 2.37 -14.29
CA LEU A 333 32.66 2.46 -14.72
C LEU A 333 32.26 3.90 -15.07
N ILE A 334 32.68 4.87 -14.24
CA ILE A 334 32.46 6.31 -14.47
C ILE A 334 33.24 6.79 -15.69
N ASN A 335 34.50 6.40 -15.85
CA ASN A 335 35.35 6.82 -16.97
C ASN A 335 34.84 6.32 -18.31
N ARG A 336 34.27 5.11 -18.33
CA ARG A 336 33.59 4.57 -19.51
C ARG A 336 32.19 5.14 -19.71
N GLY A 337 31.76 6.01 -18.78
CA GLY A 337 30.46 6.67 -18.77
C GLY A 337 29.29 5.70 -18.62
N LEU A 338 29.47 4.50 -18.06
CA LEU A 338 28.43 3.46 -18.09
C LEU A 338 27.28 3.72 -17.12
N VAL A 339 27.53 4.45 -16.03
CA VAL A 339 26.52 4.82 -15.05
C VAL A 339 25.80 6.07 -15.55
N LYS A 340 24.49 5.95 -15.79
CA LYS A 340 23.62 7.03 -16.25
C LYS A 340 22.96 7.77 -15.09
N ALA A 341 22.47 7.02 -14.12
CA ALA A 341 21.80 7.58 -12.95
C ALA A 341 21.93 6.68 -11.72
N ILE A 342 21.73 7.29 -10.55
CA ILE A 342 21.68 6.62 -9.25
C ILE A 342 20.44 7.09 -8.50
N VAL A 343 19.64 6.16 -8.01
CA VAL A 343 18.47 6.44 -7.17
C VAL A 343 18.69 5.82 -5.80
N GLY A 344 18.81 6.65 -4.76
CA GLY A 344 18.82 6.18 -3.37
C GLY A 344 17.41 5.84 -2.91
N LEU A 345 17.19 4.63 -2.42
CA LEU A 345 15.88 4.18 -1.96
C LEU A 345 15.76 4.26 -0.43
N PRO A 346 14.54 4.35 0.10
CA PRO A 346 14.28 4.24 1.53
C PRO A 346 14.89 2.97 2.16
N ALA A 347 15.32 3.11 3.41
CA ALA A 347 15.69 1.95 4.23
C ALA A 347 14.46 1.04 4.48
N ASN A 348 14.69 -0.20 4.93
CA ASN A 348 13.62 -1.15 5.27
C ASN A 348 12.57 -1.45 4.17
N LEU A 349 12.88 -1.21 2.88
CA LEU A 349 12.02 -1.64 1.76
C LEU A 349 12.12 -3.13 1.47
N PHE A 350 13.34 -3.67 1.51
CA PHE A 350 13.60 -5.05 1.08
C PHE A 350 13.32 -6.06 2.19
N TYR A 351 12.87 -7.25 1.81
CA TYR A 351 12.72 -8.38 2.73
C TYR A 351 14.10 -8.95 3.09
N GLY A 352 14.25 -9.42 4.34
CA GLY A 352 15.51 -10.02 4.82
C GLY A 352 16.65 -9.04 5.16
N THR A 353 16.52 -7.75 4.88
CA THR A 353 17.48 -6.71 5.31
C THR A 353 16.76 -5.40 5.66
N GLY A 354 17.36 -4.60 6.55
CA GLY A 354 16.91 -3.23 6.83
C GLY A 354 17.77 -2.15 6.17
N ILE A 355 18.86 -2.55 5.53
CA ILE A 355 19.86 -1.65 4.94
C ILE A 355 19.24 -0.92 3.74
N PRO A 356 19.47 0.39 3.57
CA PRO A 356 19.07 1.11 2.37
C PRO A 356 19.82 0.60 1.13
N ALA A 357 19.08 0.52 0.02
CA ALA A 357 19.61 0.12 -1.28
C ALA A 357 19.53 1.29 -2.27
N CYS A 358 20.25 1.17 -3.37
CA CYS A 358 20.18 2.10 -4.48
C CYS A 358 19.90 1.35 -5.78
N LEU A 359 19.32 2.06 -6.74
CA LEU A 359 19.23 1.63 -8.13
C LEU A 359 20.39 2.27 -8.90
N ILE A 360 21.18 1.46 -9.59
CA ILE A 360 22.16 1.95 -10.56
C ILE A 360 21.60 1.74 -11.95
N VAL A 361 21.38 2.84 -12.68
CA VAL A 361 20.94 2.81 -14.07
C VAL A 361 22.18 2.80 -14.96
N LEU A 362 22.34 1.72 -15.72
CA LEU A 362 23.39 1.51 -16.70
C LEU A 362 22.86 1.81 -18.11
N ASP A 363 23.62 2.52 -18.91
CA ASP A 363 23.28 2.78 -20.31
C ASP A 363 24.56 2.81 -21.15
N LYS A 364 24.75 1.79 -22.00
CA LYS A 364 25.92 1.72 -22.87
C LYS A 364 25.78 2.60 -24.10
N ARG A 365 24.56 3.00 -24.46
CA ARG A 365 24.32 3.92 -25.56
C ARG A 365 24.90 5.28 -25.21
N ASP A 366 25.69 5.81 -26.13
CA ASP A 366 26.35 7.12 -26.04
C ASP A 366 27.15 7.33 -24.75
N ALA A 367 27.61 6.25 -24.12
CA ALA A 367 28.27 6.31 -22.81
C ALA A 367 29.50 7.23 -22.81
N GLN A 368 30.26 7.26 -23.91
CA GLN A 368 31.44 8.10 -24.05
C GLN A 368 31.14 9.61 -24.11
N ALA A 369 29.90 9.99 -24.48
CA ALA A 369 29.48 11.39 -24.55
C ALA A 369 28.87 11.90 -23.24
N ARG A 370 28.76 11.04 -22.22
CA ARG A 370 28.08 11.36 -20.96
C ARG A 370 28.89 12.35 -20.12
N THR A 371 28.26 13.45 -19.70
CA THR A 371 28.92 14.57 -18.99
C THR A 371 28.68 14.58 -17.48
N GLY A 372 27.78 13.72 -16.98
CA GLY A 372 27.44 13.63 -15.57
C GLY A 372 26.62 12.38 -15.24
N ILE A 373 26.28 12.24 -13.96
CA ILE A 373 25.39 11.19 -13.45
C ILE A 373 24.18 11.88 -12.81
N PHE A 374 22.97 11.52 -13.24
CA PHE A 374 21.76 12.04 -12.62
C PHE A 374 21.52 11.33 -11.28
N MET A 375 21.44 12.07 -10.19
CA MET A 375 21.26 11.50 -8.85
C MET A 375 19.90 11.88 -8.29
N ILE A 376 19.24 10.91 -7.65
CA ILE A 376 17.98 11.09 -6.92
C ILE A 376 18.15 10.53 -5.50
N ASP A 377 17.82 11.32 -4.48
CA ASP A 377 17.66 10.87 -3.10
C ASP A 377 16.17 10.68 -2.78
N ALA A 378 15.65 9.47 -3.02
CA ALA A 378 14.28 9.13 -2.68
C ALA A 378 14.14 8.53 -1.26
N SER A 379 15.17 8.62 -0.40
CA SER A 379 15.23 7.91 0.89
C SER A 379 14.11 8.28 1.87
N LYS A 380 13.50 9.46 1.71
CA LYS A 380 12.39 9.97 2.54
C LYS A 380 11.00 9.68 1.97
N GLY A 381 10.89 9.26 0.71
CA GLY A 381 9.61 8.99 0.04
C GLY A 381 9.11 7.59 0.31
N PHE A 382 8.37 7.38 1.41
CA PHE A 382 7.72 6.11 1.72
C PHE A 382 6.53 6.27 2.67
N GLU A 383 5.72 5.23 2.79
CA GLU A 383 4.80 4.99 3.90
C GLU A 383 5.27 3.83 4.78
N LYS A 384 4.85 3.83 6.04
CA LYS A 384 5.09 2.71 6.97
C LYS A 384 4.06 1.62 6.71
N ASP A 385 4.53 0.39 6.52
CA ASP A 385 3.73 -0.83 6.40
C ASP A 385 4.23 -1.85 7.43
N GLY A 386 3.71 -1.76 8.65
CA GLY A 386 4.19 -2.51 9.80
C GLY A 386 5.70 -2.27 10.06
N PRO A 387 6.54 -3.32 10.11
CA PRO A 387 7.99 -3.17 10.32
C PRO A 387 8.75 -2.77 9.03
N LYS A 388 8.07 -2.65 7.89
CA LYS A 388 8.66 -2.34 6.59
C LYS A 388 8.23 -0.96 6.11
N ASN A 389 9.02 -0.42 5.19
CA ASN A 389 8.64 0.76 4.43
C ASN A 389 8.10 0.30 3.07
N ARG A 390 7.26 1.11 2.43
CA ARG A 390 6.72 0.88 1.10
C ARG A 390 6.73 2.17 0.29
N LEU A 391 7.04 2.09 -1.00
CA LEU A 391 6.88 3.23 -1.90
C LEU A 391 5.39 3.41 -2.21
N ARG A 392 4.87 4.62 -2.00
CA ARG A 392 3.51 4.97 -2.43
C ARG A 392 3.49 5.20 -3.95
N PRO A 393 2.30 5.17 -4.59
CA PRO A 393 2.13 5.61 -5.97
C PRO A 393 2.85 6.92 -6.29
N ARG A 394 2.72 7.95 -5.44
CA ARG A 394 3.41 9.23 -5.62
C ARG A 394 4.93 9.15 -5.59
N ASP A 395 5.49 8.30 -4.73
CA ASP A 395 6.94 8.18 -4.58
C ASP A 395 7.53 7.52 -5.84
N MET A 396 6.87 6.48 -6.35
CA MET A 396 7.27 5.83 -7.61
C MET A 396 7.20 6.80 -8.79
N HIS A 397 6.09 7.53 -8.93
CA HIS A 397 5.89 8.47 -10.02
C HIS A 397 6.93 9.59 -9.99
N LYS A 398 7.17 10.21 -8.82
CA LYS A 398 8.17 11.26 -8.64
C LYS A 398 9.60 10.81 -9.01
N ILE A 399 9.98 9.58 -8.66
CA ILE A 399 11.28 9.01 -9.08
C ILE A 399 11.37 8.93 -10.61
N VAL A 400 10.33 8.39 -11.25
CA VAL A 400 10.29 8.18 -12.70
C VAL A 400 10.25 9.51 -13.44
N ASP A 401 9.37 10.44 -13.03
CA ASP A 401 9.25 11.78 -13.61
C ASP A 401 10.58 12.55 -13.50
N ALA A 402 11.19 12.59 -12.31
CA ALA A 402 12.47 13.24 -12.10
C ALA A 402 13.56 12.66 -13.01
N PHE A 403 13.63 11.34 -13.17
CA PHE A 403 14.63 10.70 -14.03
C PHE A 403 14.37 10.91 -15.53
N VAL A 404 13.14 10.70 -15.99
CA VAL A 404 12.77 10.79 -17.41
C VAL A 404 13.00 12.21 -17.92
N ASN A 405 12.60 13.20 -17.12
CA ASN A 405 12.70 14.63 -17.47
C ASN A 405 13.99 15.29 -16.97
N GLN A 406 14.85 14.56 -16.25
CA GLN A 406 16.07 15.08 -15.61
C GLN A 406 15.83 16.35 -14.79
N LYS A 407 14.71 16.38 -14.06
CA LYS A 407 14.29 17.56 -13.27
C LYS A 407 15.26 17.78 -12.11
N ASP A 408 15.80 18.99 -12.01
CA ASP A 408 16.48 19.43 -10.79
C ASP A 408 15.39 19.78 -9.77
N ILE A 409 15.36 19.03 -8.66
CA ILE A 409 14.40 19.20 -7.59
C ILE A 409 15.21 19.40 -6.32
N GLU A 410 15.03 20.56 -5.69
CA GLU A 410 15.75 20.94 -4.48
C GLU A 410 15.72 19.81 -3.44
N ARG A 411 16.89 19.46 -2.91
CA ARG A 411 17.11 18.39 -1.92
C ARG A 411 16.68 16.98 -2.34
N TYR A 412 16.33 16.77 -3.61
CA TYR A 412 15.82 15.49 -4.10
C TYR A 412 16.56 14.97 -5.32
N SER A 413 16.78 15.78 -6.36
CA SER A 413 17.43 15.30 -7.58
C SER A 413 18.24 16.38 -8.29
N ARG A 414 19.38 16.01 -8.88
CA ARG A 414 20.16 16.89 -9.76
C ARG A 414 21.08 16.13 -10.70
N MET A 415 21.47 16.77 -11.80
CA MET A 415 22.55 16.27 -12.65
C MET A 415 23.91 16.64 -12.03
N VAL A 416 24.68 15.63 -11.61
CA VAL A 416 26.01 15.85 -11.02
C VAL A 416 27.08 15.74 -12.12
N PRO A 417 27.82 16.82 -12.44
CA PRO A 417 28.83 16.79 -13.50
C PRO A 417 30.00 15.85 -13.18
N LEU A 418 30.58 15.21 -14.20
CA LEU A 418 31.76 14.37 -14.04
C LEU A 418 32.96 15.13 -13.45
N SER A 419 33.06 16.45 -13.70
CA SER A 419 34.10 17.29 -13.10
C SER A 419 33.99 17.36 -11.58
N GLU A 420 32.78 17.39 -11.03
CA GLU A 420 32.51 17.41 -9.59
C GLU A 420 32.72 16.02 -8.97
N ILE A 421 32.32 14.95 -9.69
CA ILE A 421 32.51 13.56 -9.25
C ILE A 421 34.00 13.19 -9.21
N ARG A 422 34.79 13.68 -10.18
CA ARG A 422 36.24 13.43 -10.28
C ARG A 422 37.08 14.37 -9.43
N ASP A 423 36.49 15.42 -8.86
CA ASP A 423 37.21 16.32 -7.97
C ASP A 423 37.89 15.53 -6.84
N PRO A 424 39.14 15.83 -6.45
CA PRO A 424 39.84 15.12 -5.39
C PRO A 424 39.07 15.05 -4.06
N LYS A 425 38.16 16.00 -3.77
CA LYS A 425 37.30 15.98 -2.57
C LYS A 425 36.27 14.84 -2.60
N ASN A 426 35.84 14.45 -3.80
CA ASN A 426 34.89 13.36 -4.01
C ASN A 426 35.59 12.06 -4.45
N ASP A 427 36.69 12.12 -5.22
CA ASP A 427 37.46 10.95 -5.69
C ASP A 427 36.58 9.81 -6.24
N CYS A 428 35.64 10.16 -7.12
CA CYS A 428 34.67 9.22 -7.68
C CYS A 428 33.79 8.51 -6.63
N ASN A 429 33.66 9.04 -5.41
CA ASN A 429 32.74 8.56 -4.39
C ASN A 429 31.32 9.00 -4.76
N LEU A 430 30.43 8.05 -5.00
CA LEU A 430 29.05 8.29 -5.45
C LEU A 430 28.04 8.31 -4.29
N ASN A 431 28.49 8.49 -3.03
CA ASN A 431 27.58 8.60 -1.89
C ASN A 431 26.67 9.82 -2.07
N ILE A 432 25.36 9.58 -2.19
CA ILE A 432 24.37 10.59 -2.58
C ILE A 432 24.41 11.86 -1.70
N PRO A 433 24.55 11.77 -0.35
CA PRO A 433 24.64 12.95 0.51
C PRO A 433 25.84 13.89 0.25
N ARG A 434 26.81 13.49 -0.58
CA ARG A 434 27.90 14.40 -1.01
C ARG A 434 27.44 15.41 -2.06
N TYR A 435 26.32 15.13 -2.72
CA TYR A 435 25.83 15.86 -3.89
C TYR A 435 24.44 16.44 -3.67
N ILE A 436 23.63 15.81 -2.81
CA ILE A 436 22.27 16.22 -2.49
C ILE A 436 22.15 16.26 -0.96
N ASP A 437 21.96 17.45 -0.41
CA ASP A 437 21.65 17.61 1.02
C ASP A 437 20.15 17.44 1.21
N SER A 438 19.72 16.27 1.68
CA SER A 438 18.32 15.99 1.97
C SER A 438 17.92 16.31 3.41
N SER A 439 18.80 16.91 4.22
CA SER A 439 18.48 17.25 5.61
C SER A 439 17.37 18.30 5.72
N GLU A 440 16.58 18.22 6.79
CA GLU A 440 15.63 19.28 7.09
C GLU A 440 16.40 20.48 7.66
N PRO A 441 16.01 21.72 7.33
CA PRO A 441 16.64 22.87 7.93
C PRO A 441 16.37 22.83 9.44
N GLU A 442 17.42 22.92 10.25
CA GLU A 442 17.26 23.07 11.68
C GLU A 442 16.57 24.39 12.00
N ASP A 443 15.72 24.37 13.02
CA ASP A 443 15.02 25.55 13.48
C ASP A 443 15.96 26.38 14.36
N ILE A 444 16.49 27.47 13.82
CA ILE A 444 17.53 28.27 14.45
C ILE A 444 16.92 29.20 15.50
N GLN A 445 17.19 28.94 16.79
CA GLN A 445 16.75 29.83 17.87
C GLN A 445 17.47 31.19 17.82
N ASP A 446 16.74 32.26 18.18
CA ASP A 446 17.26 33.62 18.16
C ASP A 446 17.43 34.17 19.57
N LEU A 447 18.68 34.48 19.94
CA LEU A 447 18.99 34.97 21.28
C LEU A 447 18.35 36.35 21.55
N HIS A 448 18.28 37.24 20.56
CA HIS A 448 17.73 38.58 20.76
C HIS A 448 16.20 38.56 20.83
N ALA A 449 15.54 37.63 20.12
CA ALA A 449 14.12 37.38 20.28
C ALA A 449 13.80 36.88 21.70
N HIS A 450 14.57 35.93 22.24
CA HIS A 450 14.39 35.46 23.62
C HIS A 450 14.62 36.55 24.68
N LEU A 451 15.50 37.51 24.41
CA LEU A 451 15.81 38.59 25.35
C LEU A 451 14.83 39.77 25.28
N GLN A 452 14.29 40.10 24.10
CA GLN A 452 13.56 41.35 23.86
C GLN A 452 12.22 41.15 23.15
N GLY A 453 11.83 39.91 22.88
CA GLY A 453 10.59 39.56 22.18
C GLY A 453 10.67 39.78 20.67
N GLY A 454 9.58 39.39 20.00
CA GLY A 454 9.40 39.49 18.56
C GLY A 454 9.92 38.29 17.77
N ILE A 455 9.24 37.96 16.68
CA ILE A 455 9.57 36.86 15.80
C ILE A 455 10.61 37.34 14.76
N PRO A 456 11.76 36.66 14.60
CA PRO A 456 12.74 37.00 13.59
C PRO A 456 12.14 36.98 12.18
N ASN A 457 12.42 38.00 11.37
CA ASN A 457 11.92 38.06 10.00
C ASN A 457 12.38 36.87 9.15
N ARG A 458 13.57 36.31 9.40
CA ARG A 458 14.05 35.11 8.69
C ARG A 458 13.12 33.90 8.86
N ASP A 459 12.49 33.76 10.02
CA ASP A 459 11.61 32.62 10.31
C ASP A 459 10.28 32.78 9.58
N LEU A 460 9.84 34.03 9.41
CA LEU A 460 8.72 34.36 8.54
C LEU A 460 9.09 34.19 7.07
N ASP A 461 10.29 34.61 6.64
CA ASP A 461 10.77 34.46 5.27
C ASP A 461 10.93 32.99 4.87
N ALA A 462 11.17 32.09 5.82
CA ALA A 462 11.16 30.64 5.58
C ALA A 462 9.77 30.10 5.15
N LEU A 463 8.71 30.88 5.34
CA LEU A 463 7.33 30.58 4.92
C LEU A 463 6.98 31.25 3.57
N GLN A 464 7.98 31.66 2.78
CA GLN A 464 7.77 32.42 1.54
C GLN A 464 6.77 31.79 0.57
N SER A 465 6.76 30.45 0.44
CA SER A 465 5.79 29.76 -0.42
C SER A 465 4.34 30.03 -0.02
N TYR A 466 4.06 30.19 1.27
CA TYR A 466 2.74 30.59 1.78
C TYR A 466 2.44 32.05 1.49
N TRP A 467 3.45 32.93 1.55
CA TRP A 467 3.28 34.36 1.24
C TRP A 467 3.12 34.60 -0.26
N ASP A 468 3.71 33.76 -1.10
CA ASP A 468 3.50 33.81 -2.55
C ASP A 468 2.07 33.41 -2.91
N ALA A 469 1.47 32.46 -2.17
CA ALA A 469 0.08 32.04 -2.36
C ALA A 469 -0.93 32.97 -1.67
N PHE A 470 -0.56 33.56 -0.54
CA PHE A 470 -1.40 34.48 0.26
C PHE A 470 -0.66 35.82 0.50
N PRO A 471 -0.49 36.67 -0.53
CA PRO A 471 0.32 37.88 -0.45
C PRO A 471 -0.10 38.88 0.63
N SER A 472 -1.40 39.00 0.89
CA SER A 472 -1.91 39.93 1.90
C SER A 472 -1.78 39.37 3.33
N LEU A 473 -1.88 38.05 3.48
CA LEU A 473 -1.99 37.38 4.77
C LEU A 473 -0.82 37.68 5.73
N ARG A 474 0.41 37.78 5.20
CA ARG A 474 1.58 38.13 6.03
C ARG A 474 1.42 39.50 6.71
N ALA A 475 0.97 40.50 5.96
CA ALA A 475 0.79 41.87 6.48
C ALA A 475 -0.45 41.98 7.38
N GLU A 476 -1.43 41.09 7.22
CA GLU A 476 -2.58 41.01 8.12
C GLU A 476 -2.21 40.37 9.46
N LEU A 477 -1.33 39.38 9.47
CA LEU A 477 -0.88 38.65 10.67
C LEU A 477 0.21 39.40 11.45
N PHE A 478 1.07 40.15 10.76
CA PHE A 478 2.29 40.70 11.35
C PHE A 478 2.49 42.18 11.06
N ARG A 479 3.09 42.89 12.04
CA ARG A 479 3.62 44.25 11.86
C ARG A 479 5.07 44.33 12.33
N PRO A 480 5.88 45.26 11.77
CA PRO A 480 7.24 45.47 12.23
C PRO A 480 7.28 45.87 13.71
N LEU A 481 8.10 45.19 14.51
CA LEU A 481 8.35 45.53 15.91
C LEU A 481 9.64 46.35 16.04
N ARG A 482 10.73 45.86 15.42
CA ARG A 482 12.06 46.47 15.38
C ARG A 482 12.85 45.94 14.18
N GLU A 483 14.04 46.49 13.93
CA GLU A 483 14.87 46.06 12.80
C GLU A 483 15.11 44.54 12.84
N GLY A 484 14.62 43.82 11.84
CA GLY A 484 14.75 42.36 11.72
C GLY A 484 13.71 41.53 12.47
N TYR A 485 12.75 42.14 13.18
CA TYR A 485 11.74 41.41 13.98
C TYR A 485 10.33 41.95 13.77
N SER A 486 9.36 41.05 13.78
CA SER A 486 7.94 41.34 13.66
C SER A 486 7.16 40.84 14.88
N GLU A 487 5.99 41.41 15.14
CA GLU A 487 5.04 40.95 16.15
C GLU A 487 3.69 40.62 15.52
N LEU A 488 2.93 39.74 16.17
CA LEU A 488 1.55 39.43 15.76
C LEU A 488 0.65 40.65 15.96
N THR A 489 -0.30 40.84 15.05
CA THR A 489 -1.34 41.87 15.15
C THR A 489 -2.59 41.39 15.89
N LEU A 490 -2.67 40.09 16.20
CA LEU A 490 -3.79 39.41 16.87
C LEU A 490 -3.30 38.46 17.99
N ASP A 491 -4.24 37.99 18.82
CA ASP A 491 -3.97 36.96 19.82
C ASP A 491 -3.62 35.63 19.15
N LYS A 492 -2.72 34.85 19.75
CA LYS A 492 -2.33 33.54 19.23
C LYS A 492 -3.54 32.61 19.03
N ALA A 493 -4.57 32.69 19.87
CA ALA A 493 -5.78 31.88 19.77
C ALA A 493 -6.57 32.15 18.47
N ASP A 494 -6.42 33.35 17.89
CA ASP A 494 -7.16 33.77 16.70
C ASP A 494 -6.42 33.46 15.38
N ILE A 495 -5.18 32.96 15.44
CA ILE A 495 -4.35 32.65 14.24
C ILE A 495 -5.08 31.70 13.30
N GLN A 496 -5.64 30.61 13.84
CA GLN A 496 -6.34 29.63 13.02
C GLN A 496 -7.48 30.27 12.24
N THR A 497 -8.39 30.93 12.96
CA THR A 497 -9.54 31.64 12.37
C THR A 497 -9.08 32.65 11.33
N LYS A 498 -8.07 33.47 11.65
CA LYS A 498 -7.57 34.51 10.74
C LYS A 498 -7.01 33.94 9.44
N VAL A 499 -6.28 32.82 9.51
CA VAL A 499 -5.74 32.13 8.31
C VAL A 499 -6.88 31.50 7.52
N THR A 500 -7.74 30.69 8.17
CA THR A 500 -8.77 29.91 7.46
C THR A 500 -9.91 30.76 6.92
N GLU A 501 -10.21 31.91 7.53
CA GLU A 501 -11.25 32.83 7.05
C GLU A 501 -10.69 33.93 6.13
N SER A 502 -9.39 33.94 5.84
CA SER A 502 -8.82 34.90 4.90
C SER A 502 -9.38 34.70 3.49
N ALA A 503 -9.62 35.81 2.78
CA ALA A 503 -10.17 35.76 1.42
C ALA A 503 -9.25 35.00 0.45
N GLU A 504 -7.93 35.13 0.62
CA GLU A 504 -6.93 34.43 -0.21
C GLU A 504 -6.94 32.92 0.04
N TYR A 505 -7.03 32.47 1.30
CA TYR A 505 -7.13 31.03 1.61
C TYR A 505 -8.44 30.42 1.09
N GLN A 506 -9.57 31.10 1.29
CA GLN A 506 -10.87 30.64 0.77
C GLN A 506 -10.90 30.60 -0.76
N ALA A 507 -10.34 31.61 -1.42
CA ALA A 507 -10.20 31.63 -2.88
C ALA A 507 -9.30 30.49 -3.37
N PHE A 508 -8.19 30.22 -2.70
CA PHE A 508 -7.29 29.12 -3.05
C PHE A 508 -7.94 27.74 -2.87
N ALA A 509 -8.71 27.54 -1.79
CA ALA A 509 -9.46 26.31 -1.57
C ALA A 509 -10.56 26.11 -2.63
N GLN A 510 -11.28 27.18 -2.99
CA GLN A 510 -12.29 27.13 -4.04
C GLN A 510 -11.68 26.87 -5.42
N ASP A 511 -10.60 27.56 -5.77
CA ASP A 511 -9.87 27.38 -7.03
C ASP A 511 -9.33 25.95 -7.19
N THR A 512 -8.88 25.34 -6.09
CA THR A 512 -8.50 23.92 -6.06
C THR A 512 -9.70 23.02 -6.33
N ALA A 513 -10.84 23.26 -5.68
CA ALA A 513 -12.06 22.48 -5.88
C ALA A 513 -12.58 22.61 -7.33
N ASP A 514 -12.61 23.83 -7.87
CA ASP A 514 -13.03 24.13 -9.25
C ASP A 514 -12.14 23.42 -10.27
N THR A 515 -10.85 23.29 -9.96
CA THR A 515 -9.89 22.57 -10.82
C THR A 515 -10.17 21.07 -10.82
N VAL A 516 -10.43 20.47 -9.66
CA VAL A 516 -10.82 19.06 -9.58
C VAL A 516 -12.12 18.84 -10.36
N ASP A 517 -13.08 19.76 -10.24
CA ASP A 517 -14.36 19.65 -10.93
C ASP A 517 -14.21 19.79 -12.45
N ALA A 518 -13.38 20.70 -12.92
CA ALA A 518 -13.08 20.87 -14.34
C ALA A 518 -12.38 19.62 -14.92
N TRP A 519 -11.38 19.10 -14.21
CA TRP A 519 -10.70 17.86 -14.61
C TRP A 519 -11.67 16.66 -14.62
N TRP A 520 -12.50 16.52 -13.59
CA TRP A 520 -13.46 15.43 -13.53
C TRP A 520 -14.50 15.52 -14.64
N ALA A 521 -15.01 16.72 -14.92
CA ALA A 521 -15.95 16.95 -16.02
C ALA A 521 -15.36 16.54 -17.39
N ASP A 522 -14.08 16.82 -17.63
CA ASP A 522 -13.35 16.36 -18.83
C ASP A 522 -13.28 14.83 -18.91
N LYS A 523 -13.01 14.15 -17.79
CA LYS A 523 -12.90 12.69 -17.73
C LYS A 523 -14.22 11.94 -17.59
N ARG A 524 -15.31 12.63 -17.24
CA ARG A 524 -16.61 11.99 -16.95
C ARG A 524 -17.09 11.12 -18.10
N LYS A 525 -16.94 11.59 -19.35
CA LYS A 525 -17.37 10.82 -20.52
C LYS A 525 -16.55 9.53 -20.67
N LEU A 526 -15.23 9.61 -20.52
CA LEU A 526 -14.34 8.46 -20.57
C LEU A 526 -14.74 7.40 -19.52
N LEU A 527 -15.15 7.84 -18.32
CA LEU A 527 -15.63 6.96 -17.25
C LEU A 527 -17.01 6.37 -17.54
N ALA A 528 -17.93 7.13 -18.15
CA ALA A 528 -19.25 6.61 -18.53
C ALA A 528 -19.17 5.58 -19.67
N ASP A 529 -18.17 5.71 -20.55
CA ASP A 529 -17.94 4.84 -21.70
C ASP A 529 -17.17 3.54 -21.34
N ILE A 530 -17.05 3.18 -20.05
CA ILE A 530 -16.45 1.91 -19.62
C ILE A 530 -17.30 0.73 -20.15
N THR A 531 -16.65 -0.23 -20.80
CA THR A 531 -17.25 -1.43 -21.39
C THR A 531 -16.38 -2.66 -21.12
N SER A 532 -16.83 -3.84 -21.56
CA SER A 532 -16.07 -5.10 -21.49
C SER A 532 -14.75 -5.10 -22.27
N THR A 533 -14.48 -4.06 -23.07
CA THR A 533 -13.21 -3.90 -23.81
C THR A 533 -12.27 -2.88 -23.16
N THR A 534 -12.72 -2.16 -22.14
CA THR A 534 -11.91 -1.18 -21.42
C THR A 534 -10.78 -1.89 -20.68
N ARG A 535 -9.56 -1.34 -20.78
CA ARG A 535 -8.39 -1.80 -20.03
C ARG A 535 -8.21 -0.91 -18.80
N PRO A 536 -8.43 -1.42 -17.57
CA PRO A 536 -8.39 -0.59 -16.36
C PRO A 536 -7.07 0.18 -16.18
N ASN A 537 -5.94 -0.44 -16.52
CA ASN A 537 -4.61 0.18 -16.39
C ASN A 537 -4.39 1.36 -17.37
N GLU A 538 -4.92 1.26 -18.59
CA GLU A 538 -4.86 2.38 -19.56
C GLU A 538 -5.81 3.51 -19.12
N LEU A 539 -7.01 3.16 -18.67
CA LEU A 539 -7.99 4.12 -18.16
C LEU A 539 -7.42 4.96 -17.00
N ILE A 540 -6.88 4.31 -15.96
CA ILE A 540 -6.35 5.05 -14.81
C ILE A 540 -5.11 5.86 -15.16
N HIS A 541 -4.28 5.40 -16.10
CA HIS A 541 -3.15 6.19 -16.58
C HIS A 541 -3.63 7.51 -17.19
N ASP A 542 -4.58 7.46 -18.12
CA ASP A 542 -5.13 8.66 -18.77
C ASP A 542 -5.79 9.63 -17.77
N VAL A 543 -6.55 9.08 -16.81
CA VAL A 543 -7.24 9.87 -15.78
C VAL A 543 -6.24 10.52 -14.82
N SER A 544 -5.23 9.78 -14.37
CA SER A 544 -4.26 10.23 -13.36
C SER A 544 -3.19 11.17 -13.90
N GLU A 545 -2.70 10.98 -15.14
CA GLU A 545 -1.76 11.92 -15.77
C GLU A 545 -2.41 13.27 -16.05
N ALA A 546 -3.69 13.27 -16.47
CA ALA A 546 -4.44 14.51 -16.65
C ALA A 546 -4.64 15.27 -15.33
N LEU A 547 -4.79 14.54 -14.21
CA LEU A 547 -4.90 15.14 -12.88
C LEU A 547 -3.56 15.78 -12.48
N LEU A 548 -2.45 15.05 -12.65
CA LEU A 548 -1.11 15.57 -12.38
C LEU A 548 -0.87 16.87 -13.14
N GLU A 549 -1.13 16.87 -14.45
CA GLU A 549 -0.91 18.03 -15.31
C GLU A 549 -1.73 19.26 -14.85
N ALA A 550 -2.98 19.05 -14.40
CA ALA A 550 -3.84 20.12 -13.88
C ALA A 550 -3.28 20.79 -12.61
N PHE A 551 -2.35 20.13 -11.89
CA PHE A 551 -1.77 20.62 -10.64
C PHE A 551 -0.30 21.00 -10.71
N ARG A 552 0.46 20.63 -11.76
CA ARG A 552 1.91 20.91 -11.89
C ARG A 552 2.32 22.38 -11.73
N SER A 553 1.45 23.32 -12.10
CA SER A 553 1.74 24.76 -12.08
C SER A 553 1.17 25.48 -10.86
N ARG A 554 0.48 24.76 -9.95
CA ARG A 554 -0.17 25.38 -8.81
C ARG A 554 0.80 25.59 -7.64
N PRO A 555 0.93 26.81 -7.11
CA PRO A 555 1.73 27.06 -5.91
C PRO A 555 1.23 26.25 -4.73
N LEU A 556 2.14 25.89 -3.81
CA LEU A 556 1.91 25.14 -2.56
C LEU A 556 1.40 23.69 -2.68
N ILE A 557 0.65 23.35 -3.72
CA ILE A 557 0.10 22.01 -3.89
C ILE A 557 1.15 21.11 -4.53
N ASP A 558 1.57 20.09 -3.80
CA ASP A 558 2.39 19.00 -4.35
C ASP A 558 1.53 18.17 -5.31
N GLU A 559 1.82 18.24 -6.62
CA GLU A 559 1.06 17.53 -7.65
C GLU A 559 1.09 16.01 -7.41
N TYR A 560 2.20 15.49 -6.87
CA TYR A 560 2.32 14.07 -6.53
C TYR A 560 1.46 13.72 -5.31
N GLY A 561 1.22 14.67 -4.40
CA GLY A 561 0.27 14.52 -3.29
C GLY A 561 -1.16 14.38 -3.79
N VAL A 562 -1.56 15.17 -4.78
CA VAL A 562 -2.88 15.06 -5.43
C VAL A 562 -3.04 13.74 -6.18
N TYR A 563 -2.02 13.33 -6.93
CA TYR A 563 -1.97 12.03 -7.60
C TYR A 563 -2.13 10.87 -6.62
N GLU A 564 -1.49 10.95 -5.44
CA GLU A 564 -1.64 9.93 -4.39
C GLU A 564 -3.10 9.74 -3.98
N GLN A 565 -3.85 10.83 -3.83
CA GLN A 565 -5.24 10.75 -3.39
C GLN A 565 -6.13 9.97 -4.35
N LEU A 566 -5.93 10.16 -5.66
CA LEU A 566 -6.60 9.36 -6.69
C LEU A 566 -6.11 7.90 -6.65
N MET A 567 -4.80 7.69 -6.67
CA MET A 567 -4.25 6.33 -6.79
C MET A 567 -4.49 5.45 -5.56
N SER A 568 -4.46 6.05 -4.37
CA SER A 568 -4.87 5.37 -3.14
C SER A 568 -6.35 4.95 -3.20
N TYR A 569 -7.23 5.81 -3.72
CA TYR A 569 -8.64 5.46 -3.90
C TYR A 569 -8.87 4.40 -4.99
N TRP A 570 -8.15 4.52 -6.11
CA TRP A 570 -8.12 3.52 -7.18
C TRP A 570 -7.79 2.14 -6.64
N ASN A 571 -6.66 2.01 -5.94
CA ASN A 571 -6.18 0.74 -5.42
C ASN A 571 -7.07 0.16 -4.31
N ALA A 572 -7.81 1.01 -3.59
CA ALA A 572 -8.64 0.57 -2.46
C ALA A 572 -10.06 0.18 -2.85
N SER A 573 -10.65 0.82 -3.87
CA SER A 573 -12.06 0.60 -4.22
C SER A 573 -12.39 0.81 -5.70
N MET A 574 -11.93 1.90 -6.32
CA MET A 574 -12.41 2.27 -7.67
C MET A 574 -11.95 1.28 -8.75
N HIS A 575 -10.79 0.63 -8.59
CA HIS A 575 -10.36 -0.44 -9.49
C HIS A 575 -11.35 -1.61 -9.50
N ASP A 576 -11.82 -2.06 -8.32
CA ASP A 576 -12.76 -3.17 -8.21
C ASP A 576 -14.13 -2.80 -8.79
N ASP A 577 -14.55 -1.53 -8.65
CA ASP A 577 -15.74 -1.03 -9.31
C ASP A 577 -15.61 -1.08 -10.84
N VAL A 578 -14.48 -0.60 -11.38
CA VAL A 578 -14.21 -0.63 -12.83
C VAL A 578 -14.15 -2.06 -13.34
N ALA A 579 -13.42 -2.95 -12.66
CA ALA A 579 -13.33 -4.36 -13.04
C ALA A 579 -14.72 -5.05 -13.03
N LEU A 580 -15.58 -4.70 -12.06
CA LEU A 580 -16.94 -5.20 -12.01
C LEU A 580 -17.77 -4.71 -13.20
N ILE A 581 -17.68 -3.43 -13.57
CA ILE A 581 -18.37 -2.87 -14.74
C ILE A 581 -17.86 -3.50 -16.05
N VAL A 582 -16.55 -3.73 -16.18
CA VAL A 582 -15.95 -4.40 -17.35
C VAL A 582 -16.48 -5.84 -17.46
N GLY A 583 -16.54 -6.57 -16.34
CA GLY A 583 -16.96 -7.96 -16.31
C GLY A 583 -18.47 -8.21 -16.43
N GLU A 584 -19.29 -7.30 -15.91
CA GLU A 584 -20.75 -7.50 -15.79
C GLU A 584 -21.58 -6.45 -16.52
N ASP A 585 -21.00 -5.38 -17.04
CA ASP A 585 -21.71 -4.16 -17.48
C ASP A 585 -22.33 -3.35 -16.32
N TRP A 586 -22.68 -2.09 -16.60
CA TRP A 586 -23.24 -1.16 -15.61
C TRP A 586 -24.57 -1.63 -15.01
N ALA A 587 -25.43 -2.24 -15.82
CA ALA A 587 -26.80 -2.57 -15.45
C ALA A 587 -26.85 -3.79 -14.54
N ASP A 588 -25.96 -4.77 -14.75
CA ASP A 588 -25.85 -5.93 -13.86
C ASP A 588 -24.97 -5.64 -12.63
N ALA A 589 -23.87 -4.90 -12.79
CA ALA A 589 -22.95 -4.58 -11.68
C ALA A 589 -23.60 -3.83 -10.51
N VAL A 590 -24.64 -3.02 -10.77
CA VAL A 590 -25.34 -2.26 -9.72
C VAL A 590 -26.34 -3.11 -8.91
N LYS A 591 -26.70 -4.31 -9.39
CA LYS A 591 -27.77 -5.09 -8.79
C LYS A 591 -27.38 -5.63 -7.41
N PRO A 592 -28.24 -5.47 -6.39
CA PRO A 592 -28.04 -6.11 -5.09
C PRO A 592 -28.00 -7.63 -5.23
N ARG A 593 -27.03 -8.26 -4.56
CA ARG A 593 -26.91 -9.72 -4.49
C ARG A 593 -26.96 -10.21 -3.06
N SER A 594 -27.27 -11.50 -2.90
CA SER A 594 -27.19 -12.16 -1.59
C SER A 594 -25.74 -12.26 -1.12
N ALA A 595 -25.54 -12.12 0.19
CA ALA A 595 -24.23 -12.33 0.80
C ALA A 595 -23.78 -13.78 0.63
N ARG A 596 -22.53 -13.95 0.17
CA ARG A 596 -21.84 -15.23 0.08
C ARG A 596 -21.62 -15.80 1.47
N TRP A 597 -21.54 -17.13 1.54
CA TRP A 597 -21.39 -17.84 2.80
C TRP A 597 -20.42 -19.01 2.66
N TRP A 598 -19.77 -19.35 3.77
CA TRP A 598 -18.86 -20.49 3.86
C TRP A 598 -19.01 -21.18 5.22
N LYS A 599 -18.53 -22.43 5.32
CA LYS A 599 -18.51 -23.16 6.59
C LYS A 599 -17.18 -22.91 7.31
N ALA A 600 -17.23 -22.46 8.55
CA ALA A 600 -16.05 -22.38 9.42
C ALA A 600 -15.64 -23.76 9.94
N LYS A 601 -14.44 -23.88 10.53
CA LYS A 601 -13.88 -25.11 11.12
C LYS A 601 -14.78 -25.82 12.13
N ASN A 602 -15.74 -25.11 12.75
CA ASN A 602 -16.73 -25.65 13.68
C ASN A 602 -18.09 -25.98 13.02
N ASN A 603 -18.14 -26.05 11.69
CA ASN A 603 -19.34 -26.28 10.89
C ASN A 603 -20.41 -25.16 11.03
N LYS A 604 -20.08 -24.00 11.63
CA LYS A 604 -20.96 -22.82 11.63
C LYS A 604 -20.86 -22.10 10.30
N VAL A 605 -22.01 -21.69 9.77
CA VAL A 605 -22.08 -20.86 8.56
C VAL A 605 -21.62 -19.44 8.91
N LYS A 606 -20.60 -18.97 8.20
CA LYS A 606 -20.18 -17.56 8.17
C LYS A 606 -20.68 -16.93 6.88
N TYR A 607 -20.90 -15.63 6.93
CA TYR A 607 -21.30 -14.81 5.80
C TYR A 607 -20.26 -13.73 5.59
N GLU A 608 -20.12 -13.27 4.37
CA GLU A 608 -19.40 -12.03 4.10
C GLU A 608 -20.16 -10.84 4.70
N ASP A 609 -19.47 -9.71 4.83
CA ASP A 609 -20.07 -8.49 5.34
C ASP A 609 -21.14 -7.97 4.37
N ALA A 610 -22.30 -7.64 4.93
CA ALA A 610 -23.46 -7.21 4.18
C ALA A 610 -23.81 -5.77 4.52
N HIS A 611 -24.17 -5.00 3.48
CA HIS A 611 -24.56 -3.61 3.62
C HIS A 611 -25.95 -3.47 4.24
N ILE A 612 -26.87 -4.37 3.90
CA ILE A 612 -28.23 -4.41 4.44
C ILE A 612 -28.54 -5.80 4.97
N VAL A 613 -29.03 -5.85 6.21
CA VAL A 613 -29.43 -7.11 6.87
C VAL A 613 -30.85 -6.99 7.42
N PHE A 614 -31.72 -7.92 7.03
CA PHE A 614 -33.07 -8.05 7.57
C PHE A 614 -33.19 -9.33 8.41
N GLY A 615 -33.62 -9.18 9.66
CA GLY A 615 -33.75 -10.27 10.63
C GLY A 615 -32.46 -10.57 11.41
N THR A 616 -32.41 -11.72 12.08
CA THR A 616 -31.28 -12.11 12.94
C THR A 616 -30.85 -13.56 12.71
N GLY A 617 -29.61 -13.87 13.08
CA GLY A 617 -29.07 -15.23 13.02
C GLY A 617 -28.93 -15.80 11.61
N ALA A 618 -28.95 -17.13 11.49
CA ALA A 618 -28.70 -17.82 10.22
C ALA A 618 -29.77 -17.57 9.14
N LYS A 619 -30.99 -17.15 9.51
CA LYS A 619 -32.10 -16.89 8.57
C LYS A 619 -32.18 -15.44 8.11
N ALA A 620 -31.28 -14.57 8.57
CA ALA A 620 -31.29 -13.17 8.15
C ALA A 620 -31.00 -13.04 6.65
N ALA A 621 -31.81 -12.24 5.95
CA ALA A 621 -31.54 -11.88 4.57
C ALA A 621 -30.43 -10.83 4.55
N ARG A 622 -29.34 -11.13 3.84
CA ARG A 622 -28.13 -10.31 3.79
C ARG A 622 -27.87 -9.90 2.35
N TRP A 623 -27.82 -8.59 2.13
CA TRP A 623 -27.66 -7.99 0.81
C TRP A 623 -26.34 -7.24 0.72
N VAL A 624 -25.64 -7.48 -0.38
CA VAL A 624 -24.38 -6.85 -0.75
C VAL A 624 -24.59 -6.09 -2.05
N MET A 625 -24.15 -4.83 -2.08
CA MET A 625 -24.20 -3.96 -3.25
C MET A 625 -22.77 -3.57 -3.54
N ASP A 626 -22.19 -4.24 -4.53
CA ASP A 626 -20.76 -4.19 -4.78
C ASP A 626 -20.34 -2.86 -5.43
N LEU A 627 -21.03 -2.45 -6.48
CA LEU A 627 -20.71 -1.22 -7.21
C LEU A 627 -21.20 0.04 -6.48
N LEU A 628 -22.43 0.04 -5.98
CA LEU A 628 -23.07 1.22 -5.43
C LEU A 628 -23.60 0.96 -4.02
N PRO A 629 -22.87 1.35 -2.95
CA PRO A 629 -23.35 1.21 -1.58
C PRO A 629 -24.64 2.01 -1.28
N PRO A 630 -25.49 1.58 -0.31
CA PRO A 630 -26.78 2.21 0.00
C PRO A 630 -26.71 3.69 0.31
N VAL A 631 -25.62 4.13 0.91
CA VAL A 631 -25.46 5.50 1.41
C VAL A 631 -25.68 6.52 0.29
N TYR A 632 -25.25 6.22 -0.94
CA TYR A 632 -25.43 7.10 -2.10
C TYR A 632 -26.88 7.14 -2.58
N VAL A 633 -27.55 5.98 -2.62
CA VAL A 633 -28.98 5.90 -2.98
C VAL A 633 -29.83 6.60 -1.92
N VAL A 634 -29.51 6.42 -0.63
CA VAL A 634 -30.19 7.07 0.48
C VAL A 634 -30.01 8.57 0.42
N ALA A 635 -28.78 9.07 0.28
CA ALA A 635 -28.50 10.50 0.20
C ALA A 635 -29.23 11.17 -0.98
N ARG A 636 -29.36 10.47 -2.12
CA ARG A 636 -29.99 11.04 -3.32
C ARG A 636 -31.51 11.04 -3.30
N TYR A 637 -32.12 9.97 -2.80
CA TYR A 637 -33.57 9.74 -2.95
C TYR A 637 -34.35 9.75 -1.64
N PHE A 638 -33.67 9.62 -0.50
CA PHE A 638 -34.29 9.42 0.82
C PHE A 638 -33.60 10.27 1.90
N ASP A 639 -33.17 11.49 1.55
CA ASP A 639 -32.45 12.36 2.47
C ASP A 639 -33.31 12.74 3.69
N ASP A 640 -34.60 12.98 3.51
CA ASP A 640 -35.52 13.25 4.62
C ASP A 640 -35.59 12.07 5.61
N ASP A 641 -35.65 10.83 5.11
CA ASP A 641 -35.63 9.63 5.95
C ASP A 641 -34.26 9.45 6.65
N ARG A 642 -33.15 9.84 5.98
CA ARG A 642 -31.79 9.84 6.57
C ARG A 642 -31.71 10.85 7.72
N VAL A 643 -32.17 12.08 7.50
CA VAL A 643 -32.18 13.14 8.52
C VAL A 643 -33.08 12.74 9.70
N GLU A 644 -34.25 12.14 9.45
CA GLU A 644 -35.11 11.60 10.51
C GLU A 644 -34.38 10.52 11.33
N LEU A 645 -33.67 9.60 10.66
CA LEU A 645 -32.89 8.56 11.33
C LEU A 645 -31.76 9.14 12.18
N GLU A 646 -31.04 10.14 11.68
CA GLU A 646 -29.97 10.84 12.42
C GLU A 646 -30.51 11.55 13.66
N GLN A 647 -31.68 12.19 13.57
CA GLN A 647 -32.33 12.79 14.74
C GLN A 647 -32.71 11.73 15.79
N LEU A 648 -33.22 10.57 15.36
CA LEU A 648 -33.53 9.47 16.27
C LEU A 648 -32.27 8.87 16.91
N ILE A 649 -31.15 8.83 16.19
CA ILE A 649 -29.85 8.42 16.74
C ILE A 649 -29.40 9.43 17.80
N GLY A 650 -29.49 10.74 17.54
CA GLY A 650 -29.19 11.77 18.54
C GLY A 650 -30.06 11.68 19.81
N GLN A 651 -31.31 11.22 19.68
CA GLN A 651 -32.18 10.91 20.84
C GLN A 651 -31.68 9.70 21.63
N VAL A 652 -31.12 8.68 20.96
CA VAL A 652 -30.48 7.55 21.64
C VAL A 652 -29.26 8.04 22.40
N ASP A 653 -28.38 8.83 21.77
CA ASP A 653 -27.16 9.34 22.41
C ASP A 653 -27.51 10.17 23.65
N SER A 654 -28.52 11.04 23.55
CA SER A 654 -29.01 11.83 24.69
C SER A 654 -29.56 10.96 25.83
N ALA A 655 -30.33 9.91 25.50
CA ALA A 655 -30.89 8.99 26.50
C ALA A 655 -29.81 8.11 27.14
N SER A 656 -28.81 7.68 26.36
CA SER A 656 -27.67 6.90 26.84
C SER A 656 -26.77 7.74 27.76
N LEU A 657 -26.53 9.01 27.43
CA LEU A 657 -25.77 9.94 28.27
C LEU A 657 -26.49 10.18 29.60
N ALA A 658 -27.78 10.50 29.58
CA ALA A 658 -28.56 10.69 30.80
C ALA A 658 -28.55 9.45 31.72
N LEU A 659 -28.65 8.24 31.13
CA LEU A 659 -28.54 7.00 31.88
C LEU A 659 -27.14 6.78 32.45
N ALA A 660 -26.08 7.09 31.69
CA ALA A 660 -24.70 6.95 32.12
C ALA A 660 -24.38 7.90 33.28
N ASP A 661 -24.72 9.18 33.14
CA ASP A 661 -24.54 10.21 34.18
C ASP A 661 -25.26 9.81 35.47
N TYR A 662 -26.51 9.34 35.36
CA TYR A 662 -27.30 8.91 36.51
C TYR A 662 -26.71 7.68 37.23
N LEU A 663 -26.18 6.72 36.46
CA LEU A 663 -25.50 5.56 37.03
C LEU A 663 -24.17 5.94 37.68
N GLU A 664 -23.41 6.86 37.09
CA GLU A 664 -22.15 7.35 37.67
C GLU A 664 -22.37 8.09 39.00
N GLU A 665 -23.48 8.81 39.13
CA GLU A 665 -23.83 9.51 40.37
C GLU A 665 -24.36 8.57 41.46
N HIS A 666 -25.20 7.59 41.11
CA HIS A 666 -25.98 6.83 42.10
C HIS A 666 -25.58 5.36 42.29
N ALA A 667 -24.83 4.75 41.37
CA ALA A 667 -24.39 3.35 41.47
C ALA A 667 -22.99 3.18 42.10
N VAL A 668 -22.50 4.19 42.81
CA VAL A 668 -21.23 4.16 43.56
C VAL A 668 -21.39 3.50 44.93
N GLU A 669 -20.29 3.12 45.58
CA GLU A 669 -20.31 2.51 46.92
C GLU A 669 -21.01 3.43 47.94
N GLY A 670 -22.11 2.93 48.53
CA GLY A 670 -22.97 3.72 49.43
C GLY A 670 -23.98 4.65 48.73
N GLY A 671 -24.05 4.62 47.40
CA GLY A 671 -25.05 5.33 46.60
C GLY A 671 -26.41 4.63 46.56
N LEU A 672 -27.46 5.37 46.14
CA LEU A 672 -28.86 4.93 46.15
C LEU A 672 -29.17 3.75 45.22
N LEU A 673 -28.27 3.36 44.32
CA LEU A 673 -28.42 2.20 43.43
C LEU A 673 -27.42 1.08 43.72
N TRP A 674 -26.57 1.23 44.74
CA TRP A 674 -25.51 0.29 45.07
C TRP A 674 -26.04 -1.13 45.30
N ASP A 675 -27.12 -1.26 46.08
CA ASP A 675 -27.71 -2.55 46.44
C ASP A 675 -28.49 -3.21 45.27
N ALA A 676 -28.72 -2.47 44.17
CA ALA A 676 -29.33 -2.97 42.95
C ALA A 676 -28.30 -3.45 41.90
N ALA A 677 -27.00 -3.31 42.17
CA ALA A 677 -25.95 -3.76 41.27
C ALA A 677 -25.77 -5.29 41.30
N GLY A 678 -25.34 -5.87 40.18
CA GLY A 678 -24.98 -7.28 40.10
C GLY A 678 -23.60 -7.57 40.69
N ASP A 679 -23.18 -8.84 40.68
CA ASP A 679 -21.85 -9.28 41.17
C ASP A 679 -20.66 -8.62 40.44
N ASP A 680 -20.90 -8.04 39.25
CA ASP A 680 -19.94 -7.28 38.47
C ASP A 680 -19.96 -5.76 38.73
N GLY A 681 -20.75 -5.32 39.73
CA GLY A 681 -20.92 -3.92 40.11
C GLY A 681 -21.80 -3.11 39.15
N LYS A 682 -22.48 -3.74 38.19
CA LYS A 682 -23.31 -3.03 37.20
C LYS A 682 -24.78 -3.12 37.55
N VAL A 683 -25.46 -1.98 37.46
CA VAL A 683 -26.92 -1.90 37.51
C VAL A 683 -27.46 -2.14 36.10
N THR A 684 -28.40 -3.08 35.98
CA THR A 684 -29.13 -3.33 34.72
C THR A 684 -30.61 -3.04 34.90
N SER A 685 -31.34 -2.79 33.81
CA SER A 685 -32.78 -2.57 33.85
C SER A 685 -33.53 -3.69 34.59
N ALA A 686 -33.11 -4.95 34.43
CA ALA A 686 -33.73 -6.10 35.08
C ALA A 686 -33.45 -6.13 36.59
N LEU A 687 -32.21 -5.83 36.99
CA LEU A 687 -31.82 -5.79 38.40
C LEU A 687 -32.50 -4.64 39.14
N ALA A 688 -32.47 -3.43 38.59
CA ALA A 688 -33.14 -2.27 39.17
C ALA A 688 -34.65 -2.49 39.31
N ALA A 689 -35.30 -3.08 38.31
CA ALA A 689 -36.74 -3.39 38.39
C ALA A 689 -37.06 -4.50 39.41
N ALA A 690 -36.18 -5.49 39.57
CA ALA A 690 -36.35 -6.55 40.57
C ALA A 690 -36.17 -6.02 42.00
N HIS A 691 -35.18 -5.15 42.20
CA HIS A 691 -34.91 -4.50 43.49
C HIS A 691 -36.05 -3.56 43.89
N LEU A 692 -36.52 -2.72 42.95
CA LEU A 692 -37.68 -1.84 43.13
C LEU A 692 -38.92 -2.63 43.61
N LYS A 693 -39.22 -3.76 42.95
CA LYS A 693 -40.36 -4.61 43.31
C LYS A 693 -40.20 -5.28 44.69
N THR A 694 -38.97 -5.54 45.12
CA THR A 694 -38.68 -6.11 46.44
C THR A 694 -38.93 -5.08 47.55
N LEU A 695 -38.61 -3.82 47.30
CA LEU A 695 -38.77 -2.71 48.23
C LEU A 695 -40.19 -2.15 48.29
N GLU A 696 -41.01 -2.27 47.24
CA GLU A 696 -42.43 -1.87 47.25
C GLU A 696 -43.29 -2.63 48.29
N GLY A 697 -42.81 -3.80 48.77
CA GLY A 697 -43.48 -4.63 49.78
C GLY A 697 -42.98 -4.44 51.22
N THR A 698 -41.93 -3.65 51.41
CA THR A 698 -41.30 -3.35 52.71
C THR A 698 -41.28 -1.83 52.92
N ALA A 699 -41.08 -1.34 54.13
CA ALA A 699 -40.93 0.10 54.38
C ALA A 699 -39.53 0.58 53.92
N GLY A 700 -39.24 0.49 52.62
CA GLY A 700 -37.98 0.90 52.01
C GLY A 700 -37.75 2.41 52.09
N ASP A 701 -36.50 2.84 51.90
CA ASP A 701 -36.12 4.25 51.88
C ASP A 701 -36.81 4.96 50.70
N PRO A 702 -37.58 6.05 50.94
CA PRO A 702 -38.20 6.82 49.87
C PRO A 702 -37.23 7.34 48.80
N GLU A 703 -35.99 7.67 49.17
CA GLU A 703 -34.97 8.18 48.23
C GLU A 703 -34.43 7.07 47.33
N GLU A 704 -34.23 5.87 47.87
CA GLU A 704 -33.82 4.69 47.11
C GLU A 704 -34.92 4.25 46.13
N LEU A 705 -36.18 4.21 46.58
CA LEU A 705 -37.33 3.91 45.72
C LEU A 705 -37.48 4.90 44.56
N ALA A 706 -37.26 6.20 44.83
CA ALA A 706 -37.27 7.22 43.79
C ALA A 706 -36.12 7.00 42.79
N ALA A 707 -34.91 6.71 43.28
CA ALA A 707 -33.75 6.50 42.41
C ALA A 707 -33.89 5.26 41.52
N LEU A 708 -34.44 4.16 42.06
CA LEU A 708 -34.75 2.95 41.31
C LEU A 708 -35.85 3.18 40.27
N GLY A 709 -36.87 3.97 40.61
CA GLY A 709 -37.91 4.38 39.67
C GLY A 709 -37.34 5.15 38.48
N GLU A 710 -36.47 6.13 38.76
CA GLU A 710 -35.83 6.97 37.75
C GLU A 710 -34.90 6.16 36.84
N VAL A 711 -34.00 5.35 37.38
CA VAL A 711 -33.08 4.56 36.54
C VAL A 711 -33.83 3.54 35.66
N VAL A 712 -34.92 2.95 36.16
CA VAL A 712 -35.80 2.08 35.36
C VAL A 712 -36.49 2.86 34.24
N ALA A 713 -36.89 4.11 34.50
CA ALA A 713 -37.46 5.00 33.48
C ALA A 713 -36.42 5.36 32.41
N LEU A 714 -35.19 5.69 32.80
CA LEU A 714 -34.07 5.97 31.88
C LEU A 714 -33.73 4.76 31.00
N PHE A 715 -33.64 3.55 31.56
CA PHE A 715 -33.46 2.33 30.78
C PHE A 715 -34.59 2.09 29.77
N LYS A 716 -35.86 2.36 30.16
CA LYS A 716 -37.01 2.26 29.26
C LYS A 716 -36.96 3.31 28.15
N ALA A 717 -36.58 4.54 28.47
CA ALA A 717 -36.44 5.63 27.52
C ALA A 717 -35.35 5.32 26.47
N GLU A 718 -34.17 4.87 26.91
CA GLU A 718 -33.08 4.44 26.04
C GLU A 718 -33.50 3.27 25.14
N SER A 719 -34.17 2.26 25.72
CA SER A 719 -34.68 1.10 24.96
C SER A 719 -35.74 1.50 23.93
N ALA A 720 -36.63 2.43 24.27
CA ALA A 720 -37.66 2.94 23.36
C ALA A 720 -37.05 3.76 22.22
N ALA A 721 -36.04 4.60 22.49
CA ALA A 721 -35.29 5.33 21.49
C ALA A 721 -34.57 4.37 20.52
N LYS A 722 -33.85 3.37 21.05
CA LYS A 722 -33.19 2.31 20.26
C LYS A 722 -34.18 1.54 19.38
N ALA A 723 -35.39 1.27 19.88
CA ALA A 723 -36.44 0.62 19.10
C ALA A 723 -36.92 1.49 17.92
N LYS A 724 -37.08 2.81 18.12
CA LYS A 724 -37.43 3.75 17.04
C LYS A 724 -36.36 3.79 15.95
N VAL A 725 -35.09 3.89 16.32
CA VAL A 725 -33.95 3.83 15.38
C VAL A 725 -33.99 2.54 14.57
N LYS A 726 -34.19 1.39 15.22
CA LYS A 726 -34.26 0.08 14.53
C LYS A 726 -35.39 0.02 13.51
N VAL A 727 -36.56 0.56 13.84
CA VAL A 727 -37.72 0.61 12.92
C VAL A 727 -37.44 1.54 11.74
N ALA A 728 -36.96 2.76 12.01
CA ALA A 728 -36.64 3.75 10.98
C ALA A 728 -35.54 3.23 10.04
N ALA A 729 -34.45 2.69 10.57
CA ALA A 729 -33.37 2.10 9.79
C ALA A 729 -33.85 0.92 8.92
N SER A 730 -34.70 0.03 9.47
CA SER A 730 -35.26 -1.08 8.68
C SER A 730 -36.14 -0.58 7.53
N LYS A 731 -36.95 0.46 7.76
CA LYS A 731 -37.82 1.05 6.74
C LYS A 731 -37.00 1.74 5.64
N LEU A 732 -35.98 2.51 6.03
CA LEU A 732 -35.07 3.17 5.11
C LEU A 732 -34.30 2.16 4.26
N ASN A 733 -33.76 1.11 4.87
CA ASN A 733 -33.08 0.03 4.15
C ASN A 733 -33.99 -0.68 3.16
N GLN A 734 -35.27 -0.88 3.50
CA GLN A 734 -36.24 -1.47 2.59
C GLN A 734 -36.53 -0.56 1.39
N LYS A 735 -36.69 0.75 1.62
CA LYS A 735 -36.83 1.76 0.56
C LYS A 735 -35.61 1.79 -0.35
N ALA A 736 -34.42 1.85 0.23
CA ALA A 736 -33.14 1.87 -0.48
C ALA A 736 -32.99 0.62 -1.36
N LEU A 737 -33.19 -0.59 -0.80
CA LEU A 737 -33.08 -1.84 -1.55
C LEU A 737 -34.07 -1.89 -2.74
N ALA A 738 -35.31 -1.43 -2.54
CA ALA A 738 -36.31 -1.37 -3.61
C ALA A 738 -35.97 -0.34 -4.70
N GLN A 739 -35.19 0.70 -4.39
CA GLN A 739 -34.81 1.74 -5.34
C GLN A 739 -33.81 1.24 -6.38
N TYR A 740 -32.90 0.31 -6.02
CA TYR A 740 -31.94 -0.27 -6.99
C TYR A 740 -32.61 -0.87 -8.23
N GLY A 741 -33.76 -1.52 -8.06
CA GLY A 741 -34.52 -2.09 -9.18
C GLY A 741 -35.22 -1.06 -10.08
N LYS A 742 -35.15 0.23 -9.74
CA LYS A 742 -35.77 1.35 -10.47
C LYS A 742 -34.74 2.29 -11.12
N LEU A 743 -33.47 2.15 -10.78
CA LEU A 743 -32.43 3.03 -11.30
C LEU A 743 -32.25 2.81 -12.81
N THR A 744 -32.28 3.89 -13.56
CA THR A 744 -31.90 3.93 -14.96
C THR A 744 -30.38 3.93 -15.10
N LEU A 745 -29.85 3.58 -16.28
CA LEU A 745 -28.41 3.59 -16.53
C LEU A 745 -27.78 4.95 -16.23
N ASP A 746 -28.40 6.04 -16.68
CA ASP A 746 -27.91 7.40 -16.44
C ASP A 746 -27.88 7.75 -14.94
N GLU A 747 -28.88 7.30 -14.17
CA GLU A 747 -28.90 7.49 -12.71
C GLU A 747 -27.82 6.65 -12.01
N VAL A 748 -27.57 5.42 -12.46
CA VAL A 748 -26.47 4.58 -11.96
C VAL A 748 -25.13 5.26 -12.21
N GLN A 749 -24.90 5.71 -13.45
CA GLN A 749 -23.67 6.40 -13.81
C GLN A 749 -23.50 7.70 -13.02
N ALA A 750 -24.56 8.48 -12.80
CA ALA A 750 -24.50 9.67 -11.97
C ALA A 750 -24.14 9.35 -10.51
N LEU A 751 -24.78 8.35 -9.91
CA LEU A 751 -24.50 7.95 -8.52
C LEU A 751 -23.08 7.40 -8.33
N VAL A 752 -22.58 6.63 -9.30
CA VAL A 752 -21.25 6.01 -9.21
C VAL A 752 -20.15 7.01 -9.58
N ILE A 753 -20.27 7.68 -10.73
CA ILE A 753 -19.22 8.55 -11.24
C ILE A 753 -19.22 9.88 -10.50
N ASP A 754 -20.37 10.52 -10.34
CA ASP A 754 -20.45 11.88 -9.80
C ASP A 754 -20.52 11.87 -8.27
N ASP A 755 -21.43 11.07 -7.68
CA ASP A 755 -21.67 11.10 -6.24
C ASP A 755 -20.61 10.27 -5.46
N LYS A 756 -20.28 9.05 -5.92
CA LYS A 756 -19.31 8.16 -5.26
C LYS A 756 -17.87 8.50 -5.62
N TRP A 757 -17.47 8.40 -6.88
CA TRP A 757 -16.07 8.55 -7.28
C TRP A 757 -15.61 10.02 -7.19
N ALA A 758 -16.30 10.95 -7.85
CA ALA A 758 -15.93 12.38 -7.82
C ALA A 758 -16.01 12.93 -6.40
N GLY A 759 -17.10 12.66 -5.67
CA GLY A 759 -17.28 13.10 -4.29
C GLY A 759 -16.13 12.64 -3.38
N THR A 760 -15.71 11.38 -3.50
CA THR A 760 -14.58 10.85 -2.71
C THR A 760 -13.26 11.52 -3.07
N ILE A 761 -12.97 11.70 -4.37
CA ILE A 761 -11.72 12.31 -4.83
C ILE A 761 -11.66 13.80 -4.46
N ARG A 762 -12.76 14.54 -4.65
CA ARG A 762 -12.88 15.94 -4.24
C ARG A 762 -12.64 16.11 -2.75
N GLY A 763 -13.26 15.26 -1.92
CA GLY A 763 -13.05 15.30 -0.46
C GLY A 763 -11.62 15.00 -0.04
N ARG A 764 -10.96 14.03 -0.70
CA ARG A 764 -9.56 13.70 -0.44
C ARG A 764 -8.60 14.81 -0.84
N ILE A 765 -8.76 15.40 -2.03
CA ILE A 765 -7.91 16.52 -2.48
C ILE A 765 -8.17 17.77 -1.65
N GLY A 766 -9.42 18.07 -1.30
CA GLY A 766 -9.75 19.18 -0.39
C GLY A 766 -9.14 19.01 1.01
N SER A 767 -8.94 17.77 1.45
CA SER A 767 -8.24 17.49 2.71
C SER A 767 -6.75 17.84 2.64
N GLU A 768 -6.10 17.76 1.47
CA GLU A 768 -4.70 18.21 1.28
C GLU A 768 -4.59 19.73 1.46
N VAL A 769 -5.53 20.49 0.88
CA VAL A 769 -5.59 21.96 1.09
C VAL A 769 -5.80 22.29 2.57
N SER A 770 -6.69 21.55 3.23
CA SER A 770 -6.93 21.70 4.67
C SER A 770 -5.69 21.34 5.51
N MET A 771 -4.85 20.41 5.06
CA MET A 771 -3.57 20.09 5.70
C MET A 771 -2.57 21.24 5.53
N LEU A 772 -2.44 21.82 4.33
CA LEU A 772 -1.57 22.98 4.11
C LEU A 772 -1.93 24.16 5.03
N GLY A 773 -3.23 24.45 5.17
CA GLY A 773 -3.70 25.47 6.10
C GLY A 773 -3.35 25.16 7.55
N ARG A 774 -3.53 23.90 7.98
CA ARG A 774 -3.15 23.45 9.33
C ARG A 774 -1.65 23.50 9.57
N ASP A 775 -0.83 23.16 8.60
CA ASP A 775 0.64 23.19 8.71
C ASP A 775 1.14 24.63 8.86
N LEU A 776 0.58 25.57 8.09
CA LEU A 776 0.85 26.99 8.27
C LEU A 776 0.45 27.44 9.68
N VAL A 777 -0.78 27.16 10.12
CA VAL A 777 -1.28 27.53 11.45
C VAL A 777 -0.40 26.95 12.56
N ALA A 778 -0.06 25.66 12.47
CA ALA A 778 0.82 25.01 13.44
C ALA A 778 2.20 25.68 13.49
N ARG A 779 2.78 25.99 12.33
CA ARG A 779 4.08 26.67 12.26
C ARG A 779 4.01 28.08 12.85
N LEU A 780 2.95 28.83 12.57
CA LEU A 780 2.72 30.15 13.15
C LEU A 780 2.56 30.09 14.67
N HIS A 781 1.83 29.12 15.21
CA HIS A 781 1.72 28.91 16.67
C HIS A 781 3.07 28.58 17.30
N VAL A 782 3.90 27.76 16.64
CA VAL A 782 5.26 27.46 17.12
C VAL A 782 6.09 28.74 17.19
N LEU A 783 6.07 29.58 16.16
CA LEU A 783 6.82 30.83 16.14
C LEU A 783 6.30 31.84 17.17
N ALA A 784 4.97 31.96 17.29
CA ALA A 784 4.32 32.83 18.27
C ALA A 784 4.68 32.42 19.71
N SER A 785 4.49 31.15 20.05
CA SER A 785 4.72 30.66 21.42
C SER A 785 6.21 30.68 21.79
N ARG A 786 7.10 30.48 20.81
CA ARG A 786 8.54 30.40 21.06
C ARG A 786 9.12 31.70 21.60
N TYR A 787 8.63 32.85 21.12
CA TYR A 787 9.16 34.17 21.45
C TYR A 787 8.16 35.04 22.21
N GLU A 788 7.13 34.41 22.80
CA GLU A 788 6.05 35.08 23.52
C GLU A 788 6.54 35.71 24.83
N SER A 789 7.32 34.97 25.61
CA SER A 789 7.85 35.44 26.90
C SER A 789 9.34 35.73 26.79
N THR A 790 9.73 36.93 27.18
CA THR A 790 11.14 37.30 27.26
C THR A 790 11.78 36.75 28.53
N LEU A 791 13.10 36.56 28.50
CA LEU A 791 13.85 36.14 29.68
C LEU A 791 13.62 37.09 30.87
N LEU A 792 13.53 38.40 30.61
CA LEU A 792 13.29 39.41 31.65
C LEU A 792 11.90 39.29 32.28
N GLU A 793 10.87 38.99 31.49
CA GLU A 793 9.52 38.75 32.01
C GLU A 793 9.46 37.48 32.84
N LEU A 794 10.12 36.41 32.38
CA LEU A 794 10.20 35.16 33.14
C LEU A 794 10.96 35.35 34.46
N ASP A 795 12.07 36.09 34.46
CA ASP A 795 12.80 36.43 35.69
C ASP A 795 11.90 37.20 36.67
N HIS A 796 11.15 38.19 36.17
CA HIS A 796 10.21 38.96 36.99
C HIS A 796 9.07 38.10 37.54
N ASP A 797 8.52 37.19 36.74
CA ASP A 797 7.47 36.26 37.19
C ASP A 797 8.01 35.27 38.21
N VAL A 798 9.24 34.78 38.06
CA VAL A 798 9.91 33.94 39.06
C VAL A 798 10.09 34.71 40.37
N GLU A 799 10.53 35.97 40.34
CA GLU A 799 10.63 36.80 41.54
C GLU A 799 9.27 36.98 42.22
N LYS A 800 8.23 37.30 41.45
CA LYS A 800 6.86 37.52 41.95
C LYS A 800 6.25 36.24 42.54
N LEU A 801 6.37 35.11 41.84
CA LEU A 801 5.90 33.82 42.32
C LEU A 801 6.70 33.36 43.53
N GLY A 802 8.01 33.58 43.53
CA GLY A 802 8.89 33.33 44.67
C GLY A 802 8.45 34.11 45.91
N ALA A 803 8.16 35.40 45.77
CA ALA A 803 7.64 36.23 46.86
C ALA A 803 6.29 35.73 47.38
N ARG A 804 5.40 35.27 46.49
CA ARG A 804 4.09 34.70 46.88
C ARG A 804 4.23 33.37 47.61
N VAL A 805 5.12 32.50 47.17
CA VAL A 805 5.43 31.24 47.86
C VAL A 805 6.03 31.52 49.24
N ALA A 806 6.97 32.46 49.34
CA ALA A 806 7.54 32.87 50.63
C ALA A 806 6.46 33.40 51.59
N ALA A 807 5.51 34.20 51.10
CA ALA A 807 4.38 34.67 51.89
C ALA A 807 3.47 33.53 52.39
N HIS A 808 3.16 32.55 51.53
CA HIS A 808 2.38 31.37 51.91
C HIS A 808 3.11 30.49 52.95
N LEU A 809 4.41 30.25 52.76
CA LEU A 809 5.24 29.50 53.72
C LEU A 809 5.29 30.19 55.09
N ALA A 810 5.45 31.51 55.11
CA ALA A 810 5.41 32.30 56.33
C ALA A 810 4.04 32.19 57.04
N ALA A 811 2.93 32.24 56.29
CA ALA A 811 1.58 32.04 56.83
C ALA A 811 1.37 30.63 57.40
N MET A 812 2.06 29.62 56.88
CA MET A 812 2.06 28.25 57.39
C MET A 812 3.00 28.02 58.59
N GLY A 813 3.67 29.06 59.09
CA GLY A 813 4.57 28.97 60.24
C GLY A 813 5.98 28.49 59.90
N VAL A 814 6.30 28.32 58.61
CA VAL A 814 7.67 28.06 58.15
C VAL A 814 8.40 29.41 58.15
N LYS A 815 9.17 29.67 59.21
CA LYS A 815 10.05 30.84 59.25
C LYS A 815 11.23 30.58 58.34
N GLY A 816 11.34 31.38 57.27
CA GLY A 816 12.46 31.37 56.33
C GLY A 816 13.78 31.73 56.99
#